data_AF-D8TKA0-F1
#
_entry.id   AF-D8TKA0-F1
#
_cell.length_a   1.000
_cell.length_b   1.000
_cell.length_c   1.000
_cell.angle_alpha   90.00
_cell.angle_beta   90.00
_cell.angle_gamma   90.00
#
_symmetry.space_group_name_H-M   'P 1'
#
loop_
_entity.id
_entity.type
_entity.pdbx_description
1 polymer ?
#
loop_
_entity_poly.entity_id
_entity_poly.type
_entity_poly.pdbx_seq_one_letter_code
_entity_poly.pdbx_strand_id
1 'polypeptide(L)'
;MGFSPAEPPTVAAVTGLREPSALGLPRTIDFWRRSVFIYGSYKAAQLRSFFLKATGKSDAEVHEEVWVPQHTWAGEEMYNLCIALRGFYLKAGQFIGSRSDFVPEQICRKLSLLCDKVPPMSADATRAALQQELGVTDLSQVFEWIDLDQPLGSASISQVHKARLRRFSRAELSCASASLRRQRPSEYQLGQGEGAWEVCNALGMSLRELKVINKGVDLERLQPGQTIRVIKPKSLASYDGSGTSTSSGSSGLETRVPAVAALMHAVAAGDAPKDGLVAVKVQYPNALPIMQADLANLRAAAFFLSKTELKFDLVSAVDELNKQIRLEFDFTREARVMDTISEHLRPQASRLQIPRSVGGLVTQRTLVMSFVEGVPLLEASSRVSRMSPRARDAAKRLILSRVSEAYGRMIFGEGLFQADGHPGNILIGRGGRVGLLDYGQSKQLPDQQRMAFAELVLALHRGRAADISSSLGKLGVVTERNDPDIRTEMAYGMFDTRGKVDPFDPNSPIKRSAISTFPPDMFFVLRVVQLLRGLANGMGINDFSCARQWAPFAKDTLRRARRAPGETPTDLAAAAQARTARNTVTPELYPVTASSVAKTFLREKQRLRTSPIDDDGFDTQYQDAEQPSSSGSGCPVYVMLPLDTVWVVGNTSVIKKERSLDIALHTLKQAGVEGVMVDVWWGFVERAGPRQYDFSAYKKLFRKVGQAGLKVQAVMSFHAAGGNVGDTCKISLPKWVLEIGERNLDIFYTDKAGYRNRECLSLGCDDVPLFWGRTPVQMYADFIDAFANKFQTLFGSVITEVTVGLGPAGELRYPSYPEGDGRWRFPGVGEFQCYDKYMLESLKRAADKAGHPEWGHGGPHDAGHYNSRSNDTEFFNTYKGRWNWSYGRFFLTWYSDMLLQHADRVLTAAAEVLNKHGRPRVFRSMRDASNGHVIYEFAPAVKMGIKLAGVHWWYRSDSHAAELTAGYYNTHERNGYKPFMAMLRRHDASLSFTCVEMRDCEHPEEAKCSPQILLQQVIEAAEEYGVPLSGENALQRYDDYAFDRIAESAFGRSARAGRLTQVTFLRMGDLMFDNWDAFSRFLNRMRNKA
;
A
#
# COMPACT_ATOMS: atom_id res chain seq x y z
N MET A 1 -43.74 34.11 3.05
CA MET A 1 -45.07 33.52 2.85
C MET A 1 -44.95 32.02 3.09
N GLY A 2 -45.88 31.45 3.85
CA GLY A 2 -45.75 30.09 4.41
C GLY A 2 -45.82 28.99 3.37
N PHE A 3 -44.85 28.08 3.42
CA PHE A 3 -44.96 26.75 2.83
C PHE A 3 -45.12 25.75 3.97
N SER A 4 -46.28 25.09 4.00
CA SER A 4 -46.54 23.94 4.87
C SER A 4 -45.45 22.88 4.68
N PRO A 5 -44.98 22.20 5.75
CA PRO A 5 -44.08 21.07 5.57
C PRO A 5 -44.81 20.03 4.71
N ALA A 6 -44.34 19.81 3.49
CA ALA A 6 -44.83 18.72 2.66
C ALA A 6 -44.71 17.42 3.47
N GLU A 7 -45.82 16.71 3.63
CA GLU A 7 -45.83 15.41 4.29
C GLU A 7 -44.79 14.49 3.63
N PRO A 8 -44.08 13.67 4.43
CA PRO A 8 -43.15 12.71 3.88
C PRO A 8 -43.90 11.78 2.93
N PRO A 9 -43.35 11.45 1.74
CA PRO A 9 -43.96 10.44 0.89
C PRO A 9 -44.09 9.15 1.69
N THR A 10 -45.30 8.57 1.67
CA THR A 10 -45.60 7.29 2.29
C THR A 10 -44.68 6.20 1.72
N VAL A 11 -44.28 5.25 2.57
CA VAL A 11 -43.40 4.11 2.24
C VAL A 11 -43.88 3.35 0.98
N ALA A 12 -45.18 3.42 0.67
CA ALA A 12 -45.77 2.86 -0.55
C ALA A 12 -45.22 3.46 -1.86
N ALA A 13 -44.84 4.75 -1.91
CA ALA A 13 -44.31 5.38 -3.13
C ALA A 13 -42.85 4.98 -3.45
N VAL A 14 -42.15 4.31 -2.52
CA VAL A 14 -40.75 3.85 -2.68
C VAL A 14 -40.67 2.41 -3.21
N THR A 15 -41.81 1.71 -3.28
CA THR A 15 -41.90 0.30 -3.72
C THR A 15 -41.67 0.09 -5.23
N GLY A 16 -41.54 1.17 -6.02
CA GLY A 16 -41.33 1.13 -7.47
C GLY A 16 -39.91 1.44 -7.96
N LEU A 17 -38.91 1.55 -7.07
CA LEU A 17 -37.53 1.78 -7.51
C LEU A 17 -36.96 0.50 -8.14
N ARG A 18 -36.77 0.52 -9.47
CA ARG A 18 -36.02 -0.48 -10.24
C ARG A 18 -34.73 -0.87 -9.50
N GLU A 19 -34.38 -2.15 -9.58
CA GLU A 19 -33.04 -2.62 -9.19
C GLU A 19 -31.97 -1.67 -9.73
N PRO A 20 -30.87 -1.43 -8.99
CA PRO A 20 -29.79 -0.56 -9.45
C PRO A 20 -29.40 -0.94 -10.88
N SER A 21 -29.24 0.06 -11.75
CA SER A 21 -28.95 -0.14 -13.16
C SER A 21 -27.83 -1.17 -13.35
N ALA A 22 -28.08 -2.14 -14.23
CA ALA A 22 -27.16 -3.24 -14.51
C ALA A 22 -25.72 -2.72 -14.76
N LEU A 23 -24.73 -3.42 -14.21
CA LEU A 23 -23.30 -3.14 -14.38
C LEU A 23 -22.96 -2.85 -15.86
N GLY A 24 -22.12 -1.85 -16.11
CA GLY A 24 -21.57 -1.56 -17.43
C GLY A 24 -21.94 -0.19 -18.03
N LEU A 25 -21.89 -0.11 -19.37
CA LEU A 25 -21.96 1.14 -20.13
C LEU A 25 -23.22 2.01 -19.87
N PRO A 26 -24.44 1.47 -19.74
CA PRO A 26 -25.64 2.29 -19.48
C PRO A 26 -25.56 3.09 -18.18
N ARG A 27 -24.96 2.50 -17.14
CA ARG A 27 -24.75 3.13 -15.84
C ARG A 27 -23.76 4.30 -15.95
N THR A 28 -22.67 4.11 -16.68
CA THR A 28 -21.68 5.17 -16.97
C THR A 28 -22.31 6.32 -17.74
N ILE A 29 -23.15 6.03 -18.75
CA ILE A 29 -23.86 7.06 -19.53
C ILE A 29 -24.81 7.86 -18.62
N ASP A 30 -25.58 7.21 -17.75
CA ASP A 30 -26.52 7.92 -16.86
C ASP A 30 -25.78 8.84 -15.86
N PHE A 31 -24.65 8.39 -15.31
CA PHE A 31 -23.79 9.23 -14.48
C PHE A 31 -23.33 10.49 -15.24
N TRP A 32 -22.67 10.32 -16.39
CA TRP A 32 -22.12 11.45 -17.13
C TRP A 32 -23.19 12.40 -17.65
N ARG A 33 -24.34 11.88 -18.12
CA ARG A 33 -25.47 12.72 -18.55
C ARG A 33 -25.94 13.65 -17.44
N ARG A 34 -26.13 13.13 -16.22
CA ARG A 34 -26.57 13.93 -15.06
C ARG A 34 -25.48 14.87 -14.57
N SER A 35 -24.23 14.40 -14.48
CA SER A 35 -23.09 15.22 -14.04
C SER A 35 -22.80 16.39 -14.97
N VAL A 36 -22.85 16.17 -16.30
CA VAL A 36 -22.68 17.24 -17.30
C VAL A 36 -23.81 18.26 -17.21
N PHE A 37 -25.05 17.82 -16.97
CA PHE A 37 -26.19 18.72 -16.82
C PHE A 37 -26.06 19.60 -15.57
N ILE A 38 -25.68 19.00 -14.43
CA ILE A 38 -25.39 19.75 -13.19
C ILE A 38 -24.26 20.75 -13.44
N TYR A 39 -23.16 20.33 -14.06
CA TYR A 39 -22.03 21.23 -14.36
C TYR A 39 -22.42 22.38 -15.31
N GLY A 40 -23.17 22.09 -16.38
CA GLY A 40 -23.64 23.09 -17.33
C GLY A 40 -24.53 24.15 -16.67
N SER A 41 -25.38 23.76 -15.72
CA SER A 41 -26.20 24.72 -14.97
C SER A 41 -25.35 25.71 -14.15
N TYR A 42 -24.24 25.25 -13.58
CA TYR A 42 -23.29 26.12 -12.88
C TYR A 42 -22.61 27.10 -13.83
N LYS A 43 -22.29 26.71 -15.08
CA LYS A 43 -21.74 27.62 -16.09
C LYS A 43 -22.74 28.69 -16.53
N ALA A 44 -24.02 28.32 -16.68
CA ALA A 44 -25.08 29.28 -16.92
C ALA A 44 -25.25 30.26 -15.74
N ALA A 45 -25.21 29.76 -14.50
CA ALA A 45 -25.26 30.59 -13.30
C ALA A 45 -24.06 31.55 -13.18
N GLN A 46 -22.85 31.10 -13.50
CA GLN A 46 -21.65 31.96 -13.57
C GLN A 46 -21.84 33.11 -14.57
N LEU A 47 -22.36 32.82 -15.76
CA LEU A 47 -22.62 33.82 -16.79
C LEU A 47 -23.72 34.82 -16.34
N ARG A 48 -24.81 34.33 -15.74
CA ARG A 48 -25.87 35.19 -15.18
C ARG A 48 -25.34 36.07 -14.06
N SER A 49 -24.51 35.53 -13.17
CA SER A 49 -23.86 36.27 -12.08
C SER A 49 -23.00 37.41 -12.63
N PHE A 50 -22.23 37.17 -13.69
CA PHE A 50 -21.43 38.20 -14.36
C PHE A 50 -22.30 39.36 -14.88
N PHE A 51 -23.40 39.05 -15.58
CA PHE A 51 -24.30 40.09 -16.09
C PHE A 51 -24.99 40.89 -14.98
N LEU A 52 -25.46 40.24 -13.90
CA LEU A 52 -26.10 40.94 -12.79
C LEU A 52 -25.12 41.87 -12.05
N LYS A 53 -23.86 41.44 -11.87
CA LYS A 53 -22.82 42.33 -11.34
C LYS A 53 -22.55 43.52 -12.26
N ALA A 54 -22.55 43.30 -13.58
CA ALA A 54 -22.41 44.36 -14.57
C ALA A 54 -23.58 45.37 -14.53
N THR A 55 -24.78 44.95 -14.09
CA THR A 55 -25.92 45.85 -13.85
C THR A 55 -25.88 46.61 -12.51
N GLY A 56 -24.80 46.48 -11.74
CA GLY A 56 -24.60 47.21 -10.49
C GLY A 56 -25.15 46.53 -9.24
N LYS A 57 -25.63 45.28 -9.32
CA LYS A 57 -26.05 44.52 -8.13
C LYS A 57 -24.85 44.16 -7.26
N SER A 58 -25.06 44.23 -5.94
CA SER A 58 -24.06 43.85 -4.95
C SER A 58 -23.82 42.33 -4.93
N ASP A 59 -22.66 41.92 -4.40
CA ASP A 59 -22.33 40.49 -4.26
C ASP A 59 -23.33 39.72 -3.40
N ALA A 60 -23.94 40.38 -2.40
CA ALA A 60 -24.96 39.78 -1.55
C ALA A 60 -26.26 39.51 -2.32
N GLU A 61 -26.72 40.47 -3.12
CA GLU A 61 -27.92 40.31 -3.96
C GLU A 61 -27.73 39.22 -5.02
N VAL A 62 -26.54 39.17 -5.62
CA VAL A 62 -26.19 38.12 -6.61
C VAL A 62 -26.09 36.74 -5.94
N HIS A 63 -25.59 36.67 -4.70
CA HIS A 63 -25.58 35.45 -3.92
C HIS A 63 -27.00 34.92 -3.68
N GLU A 64 -27.91 35.78 -3.26
CA GLU A 64 -29.28 35.41 -2.93
C GLU A 64 -30.13 35.08 -4.18
N GLU A 65 -29.97 35.83 -5.27
CA GLU A 65 -30.78 35.62 -6.49
C GLU A 65 -30.27 34.47 -7.38
N VAL A 66 -28.95 34.23 -7.42
CA VAL A 66 -28.34 33.26 -8.34
C VAL A 66 -27.82 32.04 -7.60
N TRP A 67 -26.94 32.25 -6.62
CA TRP A 67 -26.16 31.15 -6.02
C TRP A 67 -26.99 30.28 -5.07
N VAL A 68 -27.87 30.89 -4.25
CA VAL A 68 -28.74 30.13 -3.33
C VAL A 68 -29.71 29.19 -4.09
N PRO A 69 -30.48 29.64 -5.10
CA PRO A 69 -31.34 28.75 -5.88
C PRO A 69 -30.53 27.68 -6.64
N GLN A 70 -29.39 28.06 -7.24
CA GLN A 70 -28.53 27.15 -7.98
C GLN A 70 -28.00 26.02 -7.09
N HIS A 71 -27.49 26.34 -5.90
CA HIS A 71 -26.98 25.33 -4.96
C HIS A 71 -28.09 24.44 -4.43
N THR A 72 -29.28 25.00 -4.20
CA THR A 72 -30.46 24.23 -3.77
C THR A 72 -30.83 23.20 -4.82
N TRP A 73 -31.02 23.63 -6.07
CA TRP A 73 -31.37 22.76 -7.19
C TRP A 73 -30.30 21.70 -7.46
N ALA A 74 -29.02 22.09 -7.52
CA ALA A 74 -27.92 21.15 -7.74
C ALA A 74 -27.83 20.10 -6.63
N GLY A 75 -28.11 20.49 -5.38
CA GLY A 75 -28.19 19.56 -4.25
C GLY A 75 -29.25 18.49 -4.45
N GLU A 76 -30.43 18.86 -4.99
CA GLU A 76 -31.50 17.91 -5.29
C GLU A 76 -31.12 16.94 -6.40
N GLU A 77 -30.52 17.43 -7.48
CA GLU A 77 -30.08 16.60 -8.60
C GLU A 77 -28.94 15.65 -8.21
N MET A 78 -27.98 16.12 -7.41
CA MET A 78 -26.93 15.27 -6.85
C MET A 78 -27.52 14.19 -5.94
N TYR A 79 -28.50 14.52 -5.11
CA TYR A 79 -29.20 13.55 -4.26
C TYR A 79 -29.93 12.49 -5.11
N ASN A 80 -30.67 12.92 -6.12
CA ASN A 80 -31.38 12.02 -7.04
C ASN A 80 -30.43 11.10 -7.81
N LEU A 81 -29.28 11.61 -8.25
CA LEU A 81 -28.20 10.82 -8.86
C LEU A 81 -27.69 9.75 -7.88
N CYS A 82 -27.37 10.13 -6.65
CA CYS A 82 -26.85 9.22 -5.64
C CYS A 82 -27.83 8.10 -5.28
N ILE A 83 -29.13 8.42 -5.15
CA ILE A 83 -30.18 7.43 -4.86
C ILE A 83 -30.42 6.50 -6.05
N ALA A 84 -30.48 7.04 -7.27
CA ALA A 84 -30.76 6.26 -8.47
C ALA A 84 -29.62 5.29 -8.80
N LEU A 85 -28.37 5.75 -8.71
CA LEU A 85 -27.22 4.93 -9.06
C LEU A 85 -26.73 4.08 -7.87
N ARG A 86 -26.90 4.51 -6.61
CA ARG A 86 -26.32 3.82 -5.45
C ARG A 86 -24.81 3.57 -5.62
N GLY A 87 -24.27 2.49 -5.05
CA GLY A 87 -22.88 2.12 -5.21
C GLY A 87 -21.94 3.19 -4.65
N PHE A 88 -20.86 3.48 -5.38
CA PHE A 88 -19.89 4.45 -4.88
C PHE A 88 -20.45 5.87 -4.93
N TYR A 89 -21.37 6.18 -5.85
CA TYR A 89 -21.99 7.51 -5.91
C TYR A 89 -22.74 7.86 -4.62
N LEU A 90 -23.43 6.88 -4.02
CA LEU A 90 -24.08 7.05 -2.73
C LEU A 90 -23.07 7.32 -1.60
N LYS A 91 -21.97 6.55 -1.54
CA LYS A 91 -20.88 6.77 -0.56
C LYS A 91 -20.21 8.14 -0.78
N ALA A 92 -19.99 8.54 -2.03
CA ALA A 92 -19.46 9.86 -2.37
C ALA A 92 -20.42 10.98 -1.97
N GLY A 93 -21.72 10.81 -2.16
CA GLY A 93 -22.75 11.72 -1.69
C GLY A 93 -22.78 11.84 -0.17
N GLN A 94 -22.70 10.73 0.56
CA GLN A 94 -22.58 10.70 2.03
C GLN A 94 -21.33 11.47 2.50
N PHE A 95 -20.19 11.24 1.82
CA PHE A 95 -18.95 11.96 2.10
C PHE A 95 -19.10 13.46 1.84
N ILE A 96 -19.59 13.86 0.67
CA ILE A 96 -19.79 15.27 0.30
C ILE A 96 -20.78 15.94 1.25
N GLY A 97 -21.86 15.25 1.65
CA GLY A 97 -22.86 15.75 2.60
C GLY A 97 -22.29 16.10 3.98
N SER A 98 -21.11 15.56 4.33
CA SER A 98 -20.40 15.87 5.57
C SER A 98 -19.35 17.00 5.44
N ARG A 99 -19.16 17.58 4.25
CA ARG A 99 -18.09 18.54 3.91
C ARG A 99 -18.58 19.97 3.72
N SER A 100 -19.22 20.54 4.75
CA SER A 100 -19.67 21.94 4.75
C SER A 100 -18.54 22.98 4.66
N ASP A 101 -17.29 22.54 4.81
CA ASP A 101 -16.08 23.32 4.58
C ASP A 101 -15.75 23.44 3.09
N PHE A 102 -16.13 22.46 2.27
CA PHE A 102 -15.72 22.36 0.87
C PHE A 102 -16.90 22.48 -0.10
N VAL A 103 -18.14 22.44 0.37
CA VAL A 103 -19.34 22.40 -0.48
C VAL A 103 -20.42 23.31 0.10
N PRO A 104 -21.19 24.04 -0.74
CA PRO A 104 -22.24 24.93 -0.26
C PRO A 104 -23.21 24.27 0.70
N GLU A 105 -23.68 25.04 1.69
CA GLU A 105 -24.57 24.56 2.76
C GLU A 105 -25.82 23.87 2.23
N GLN A 106 -26.41 24.39 1.15
CA GLN A 106 -27.61 23.85 0.54
C GLN A 106 -27.39 22.42 0.02
N ILE A 107 -26.25 22.17 -0.64
CA ILE A 107 -25.88 20.85 -1.15
C ILE A 107 -25.56 19.91 0.02
N CYS A 108 -24.75 20.36 0.98
CA CYS A 108 -24.41 19.56 2.16
C CYS A 108 -25.66 19.11 2.91
N ARG A 109 -26.59 20.04 3.14
CA ARG A 109 -27.87 19.77 3.81
C ARG A 109 -28.67 18.71 3.06
N LYS A 110 -28.78 18.80 1.73
CA LYS A 110 -29.53 17.82 0.94
C LYS A 110 -28.85 16.45 0.94
N LEU A 111 -27.53 16.39 0.70
CA LEU A 111 -26.79 15.13 0.64
C LEU A 111 -26.62 14.45 2.00
N SER A 112 -26.70 15.18 3.12
CA SER A 112 -26.70 14.58 4.46
C SER A 112 -27.85 13.60 4.69
N LEU A 113 -28.95 13.71 3.93
CA LEU A 113 -30.08 12.79 3.97
C LEU A 113 -29.73 11.36 3.48
N LEU A 114 -28.63 11.22 2.71
CA LEU A 114 -28.16 9.93 2.18
C LEU A 114 -27.57 9.02 3.27
N CYS A 115 -27.30 9.53 4.48
CA CYS A 115 -26.72 8.74 5.57
C CYS A 115 -27.75 7.85 6.28
N ASP A 116 -29.04 8.22 6.30
CA ASP A 116 -30.05 7.56 7.14
C ASP A 116 -31.24 6.95 6.35
N LYS A 117 -31.44 7.31 5.07
CA LYS A 117 -32.65 6.97 4.31
C LYS A 117 -32.39 6.15 3.04
N VAL A 118 -31.38 5.30 3.05
CA VAL A 118 -31.08 4.41 1.92
C VAL A 118 -32.06 3.25 1.92
N PRO A 119 -32.75 2.93 0.80
CA PRO A 119 -33.69 1.81 0.80
C PRO A 119 -32.97 0.46 0.97
N PRO A 120 -33.42 -0.42 1.89
CA PRO A 120 -32.78 -1.71 2.17
C PRO A 120 -33.02 -2.74 1.07
N MET A 121 -32.28 -3.86 1.12
CA MET A 121 -32.60 -5.08 0.36
C MET A 121 -33.76 -5.86 1.02
N SER A 122 -34.40 -6.74 0.25
CA SER A 122 -35.55 -7.52 0.73
C SER A 122 -35.20 -8.44 1.90
N ALA A 123 -36.21 -8.77 2.72
CA ALA A 123 -36.06 -9.72 3.82
C ALA A 123 -35.57 -11.10 3.33
N ASP A 124 -36.04 -11.56 2.16
CA ASP A 124 -35.62 -12.83 1.57
C ASP A 124 -34.15 -12.84 1.15
N ALA A 125 -33.68 -11.78 0.49
CA ALA A 125 -32.27 -11.65 0.12
C ALA A 125 -31.36 -11.59 1.37
N THR A 126 -31.81 -10.88 2.40
CA THR A 126 -31.11 -10.81 3.69
C THR A 126 -31.05 -12.18 4.37
N ARG A 127 -32.17 -12.90 4.38
CA ARG A 127 -32.27 -14.24 4.97
C ARG A 127 -31.33 -15.22 4.27
N ALA A 128 -31.34 -15.24 2.94
CA ALA A 128 -30.48 -16.10 2.15
C ALA A 128 -28.99 -15.81 2.41
N ALA A 129 -28.60 -14.54 2.45
CA ALA A 129 -27.23 -14.14 2.76
C ALA A 129 -26.80 -14.61 4.15
N LEU A 130 -27.65 -14.43 5.17
CA LEU A 130 -27.36 -14.87 6.54
C LEU A 130 -27.29 -16.39 6.68
N GLN A 131 -28.20 -17.13 6.05
CA GLN A 131 -28.19 -18.60 6.05
C GLN A 131 -26.91 -19.15 5.43
N GLN A 132 -26.50 -18.57 4.28
CA GLN A 132 -25.26 -18.93 3.60
C GLN A 132 -24.03 -18.65 4.46
N GLU A 133 -23.90 -17.44 5.02
CA GLU A 133 -22.72 -17.02 5.77
C GLU A 133 -22.59 -17.73 7.13
N LEU A 134 -23.72 -18.03 7.79
CA LEU A 134 -23.72 -18.73 9.07
C LEU A 134 -23.74 -20.26 8.92
N GLY A 135 -23.90 -20.77 7.70
CA GLY A 135 -23.97 -22.21 7.43
C GLY A 135 -25.17 -22.90 8.08
N VAL A 136 -26.30 -22.19 8.18
CA VAL A 136 -27.54 -22.67 8.82
C VAL A 136 -28.67 -22.76 7.80
N THR A 137 -29.47 -23.82 7.89
CA THR A 137 -30.69 -23.94 7.06
C THR A 137 -31.84 -23.10 7.60
N ASP A 138 -31.83 -22.81 8.91
CA ASP A 138 -32.81 -21.97 9.57
C ASP A 138 -32.11 -21.02 10.55
N LEU A 139 -32.43 -19.72 10.47
CA LEU A 139 -31.88 -18.70 11.36
C LEU A 139 -32.31 -18.91 12.83
N SER A 140 -33.40 -19.65 13.09
CA SER A 140 -33.83 -20.03 14.45
C SER A 140 -32.77 -20.82 15.23
N GLN A 141 -31.83 -21.46 14.53
CA GLN A 141 -30.69 -22.17 15.12
C GLN A 141 -29.70 -21.24 15.82
N VAL A 142 -29.63 -19.96 15.41
CA VAL A 142 -28.69 -18.96 15.95
C VAL A 142 -29.44 -17.83 16.67
N PHE A 143 -30.63 -17.47 16.21
CA PHE A 143 -31.41 -16.35 16.73
C PHE A 143 -32.76 -16.82 17.27
N GLU A 144 -33.12 -16.40 18.49
CA GLU A 144 -34.50 -16.51 19.01
C GLU A 144 -35.47 -15.74 18.10
N TRP A 145 -35.02 -14.58 17.60
CA TRP A 145 -35.67 -13.82 16.54
C TRP A 145 -34.68 -12.87 15.88
N ILE A 146 -34.94 -12.51 14.62
CA ILE A 146 -34.25 -11.45 13.88
C ILE A 146 -35.29 -10.67 13.07
N ASP A 147 -35.27 -9.34 13.18
CA ASP A 147 -36.19 -8.46 12.48
C ASP A 147 -35.64 -8.16 11.08
N LEU A 148 -36.09 -8.92 10.08
CA LEU A 148 -35.66 -8.76 8.68
C LEU A 148 -36.51 -7.75 7.92
N ASP A 149 -37.70 -7.43 8.41
CA ASP A 149 -38.64 -6.51 7.76
C ASP A 149 -38.34 -5.05 8.09
N GLN A 150 -37.80 -4.77 9.28
CA GLN A 150 -37.40 -3.44 9.74
C GLN A 150 -35.91 -3.37 10.08
N PRO A 151 -35.02 -3.10 9.10
CA PRO A 151 -33.62 -2.87 9.39
C PRO A 151 -33.45 -1.63 10.27
N LEU A 152 -32.53 -1.72 11.24
CA LEU A 152 -32.12 -0.61 12.12
C LEU A 152 -31.45 0.52 11.34
N GLY A 153 -30.77 0.18 10.25
CA GLY A 153 -30.06 1.14 9.41
C GLY A 153 -29.65 0.49 8.09
N SER A 154 -29.58 1.30 7.04
CA SER A 154 -29.24 0.89 5.69
C SER A 154 -28.26 1.92 5.13
N ALA A 155 -27.08 1.46 4.73
CA ALA A 155 -25.99 2.30 4.28
C ALA A 155 -25.62 1.99 2.82
N SER A 156 -24.41 2.35 2.39
CA SER A 156 -23.92 2.13 1.02
C SER A 156 -23.39 0.70 0.77
N ILE A 157 -22.89 0.02 1.80
CA ILE A 157 -22.27 -1.32 1.70
C ILE A 157 -23.14 -2.42 2.32
N SER A 158 -23.89 -2.09 3.37
CA SER A 158 -24.62 -3.07 4.19
C SER A 158 -25.85 -2.46 4.85
N GLN A 159 -26.68 -3.34 5.41
CA GLN A 159 -27.75 -2.99 6.33
C GLN A 159 -27.60 -3.71 7.67
N VAL A 160 -28.26 -3.20 8.70
CA VAL A 160 -28.14 -3.68 10.08
C VAL A 160 -29.52 -4.09 10.58
N HIS A 161 -29.61 -5.26 11.20
CA HIS A 161 -30.83 -5.82 11.76
C HIS A 161 -30.74 -5.98 13.28
N LYS A 162 -31.87 -5.83 13.96
CA LYS A 162 -31.96 -6.17 15.37
C LYS A 162 -32.25 -7.65 15.50
N ALA A 163 -31.55 -8.33 16.40
CA ALA A 163 -31.82 -9.73 16.68
C ALA A 163 -31.61 -10.06 18.15
N ARG A 164 -32.09 -11.23 18.54
CA ARG A 164 -31.79 -11.85 19.82
C ARG A 164 -31.20 -13.23 19.61
N LEU A 165 -30.08 -13.50 20.25
CA LEU A 165 -29.39 -14.81 20.19
C LEU A 165 -30.24 -15.92 20.82
N ARG A 166 -30.11 -17.14 20.29
CA ARG A 166 -30.69 -18.36 20.86
C ARG A 166 -30.16 -18.59 22.27
N ARG A 167 -31.03 -19.10 23.16
CA ARG A 167 -30.67 -19.49 24.53
C ARG A 167 -30.30 -20.96 24.60
N PHE A 168 -29.37 -21.30 25.48
CA PHE A 168 -28.95 -22.69 25.74
C PHE A 168 -29.27 -23.10 27.16
N SER A 169 -29.53 -24.39 27.35
CA SER A 169 -29.70 -25.00 28.67
C SER A 169 -28.40 -25.01 29.49
N ARG A 170 -28.52 -25.16 30.81
CA ARG A 170 -27.35 -25.29 31.70
C ARG A 170 -26.45 -26.48 31.34
N ALA A 171 -27.04 -27.58 30.83
CA ALA A 171 -26.30 -28.77 30.44
C ALA A 171 -25.43 -28.50 29.19
N GLU A 172 -26.00 -27.85 28.17
CA GLU A 172 -25.30 -27.44 26.95
C GLU A 172 -24.11 -26.50 27.26
N LEU A 173 -24.32 -25.50 28.13
CA LEU A 173 -23.28 -24.56 28.55
C LEU A 173 -22.18 -25.22 29.40
N SER A 174 -22.53 -26.20 30.23
CA SER A 174 -21.57 -26.96 31.04
C SER A 174 -20.63 -27.78 30.14
N CYS A 175 -21.18 -28.44 29.12
CA CYS A 175 -20.40 -29.18 28.12
C CYS A 175 -19.45 -28.27 27.33
N ALA A 176 -19.95 -27.13 26.84
CA ALA A 176 -19.13 -26.14 26.13
C ALA A 176 -18.01 -25.57 27.03
N SER A 177 -18.32 -25.24 28.29
CA SER A 177 -17.33 -24.77 29.28
C SER A 177 -16.25 -25.79 29.59
N ALA A 178 -16.58 -27.08 29.64
CA ALA A 178 -15.61 -28.16 29.83
C ALA A 178 -14.65 -28.28 28.63
N SER A 179 -15.14 -28.03 27.40
CA SER A 179 -14.30 -28.01 26.20
C SER A 179 -13.35 -26.80 26.15
N LEU A 180 -13.80 -25.62 26.61
CA LEU A 180 -12.98 -24.41 26.73
C LEU A 180 -11.84 -24.60 27.75
N ARG A 181 -12.10 -25.24 28.88
CA ARG A 181 -11.09 -25.55 29.91
C ARG A 181 -9.99 -26.53 29.45
N ARG A 182 -10.22 -27.28 28.36
CA ARG A 182 -9.24 -28.22 27.79
C ARG A 182 -8.27 -27.54 26.80
N GLN A 183 -8.52 -26.30 26.37
CA GLN A 183 -7.58 -25.57 25.53
C GLN A 183 -6.41 -25.07 26.39
N ARG A 184 -5.22 -25.64 26.17
CA ARG A 184 -3.99 -25.15 26.80
C ARG A 184 -3.53 -23.89 26.06
N PRO A 185 -3.27 -22.77 26.77
CA PRO A 185 -2.58 -21.63 26.17
C PRO A 185 -1.24 -22.07 25.61
N SER A 186 -0.93 -21.64 24.39
CA SER A 186 0.38 -21.83 23.77
C SER A 186 1.25 -20.60 24.05
N GLU A 187 2.55 -20.81 24.16
CA GLU A 187 3.51 -19.69 24.19
C GLU A 187 3.58 -19.03 22.82
N TYR A 188 3.64 -17.71 22.81
CA TYR A 188 3.75 -16.84 21.65
C TYR A 188 4.88 -15.86 21.92
N GLN A 189 5.87 -15.89 21.06
CA GLN A 189 7.02 -15.01 21.17
C GLN A 189 6.78 -13.78 20.32
N LEU A 190 6.78 -12.60 20.95
CA LEU A 190 6.52 -11.33 20.30
C LEU A 190 7.63 -10.99 19.28
N GLY A 191 7.23 -10.68 18.05
CA GLY A 191 8.10 -10.17 16.99
C GLY A 191 8.52 -8.71 17.18
N GLN A 192 9.43 -8.22 16.33
CA GLN A 192 9.84 -6.82 16.33
C GLN A 192 8.67 -5.89 15.96
N GLY A 193 8.30 -4.98 16.87
CA GLY A 193 7.21 -4.03 16.67
C GLY A 193 5.80 -4.60 16.88
N GLU A 194 5.67 -5.87 17.28
CA GLU A 194 4.37 -6.44 17.64
C GLU A 194 3.92 -5.90 19.00
N GLY A 195 2.88 -5.07 18.98
CA GLY A 195 2.10 -4.73 20.16
C GLY A 195 1.00 -5.75 20.41
N ALA A 196 0.24 -5.54 21.49
CA ALA A 196 -0.84 -6.44 21.84
C ALA A 196 -1.94 -6.49 20.77
N TRP A 197 -2.11 -5.37 20.05
CA TRP A 197 -3.03 -5.28 18.91
C TRP A 197 -2.57 -6.15 17.74
N GLU A 198 -1.30 -6.09 17.34
CA GLU A 198 -0.74 -6.87 16.23
C GLU A 198 -0.89 -8.37 16.49
N VAL A 199 -0.59 -8.82 17.71
CA VAL A 199 -0.77 -10.23 18.11
C VAL A 199 -2.25 -10.63 18.11
N CYS A 200 -3.12 -9.79 18.67
CA CYS A 200 -4.57 -10.03 18.63
C CYS A 200 -5.09 -10.10 17.19
N ASN A 201 -4.60 -9.23 16.30
CA ASN A 201 -4.99 -9.18 14.90
C ASN A 201 -4.50 -10.39 14.11
N ALA A 202 -3.23 -10.78 14.29
CA ALA A 202 -2.64 -11.94 13.62
C ALA A 202 -3.30 -13.27 14.06
N LEU A 203 -3.67 -13.37 15.34
CA LEU A 203 -4.23 -14.59 15.91
C LEU A 203 -5.76 -14.59 15.94
N GLY A 204 -6.43 -13.50 15.56
CA GLY A 204 -7.89 -13.37 15.63
C GLY A 204 -8.47 -13.33 17.04
N MET A 205 -7.66 -12.96 18.04
CA MET A 205 -8.02 -12.91 19.46
C MET A 205 -8.47 -11.51 19.87
N SER A 206 -9.28 -11.41 20.92
CA SER A 206 -9.54 -10.12 21.56
C SER A 206 -8.42 -9.74 22.52
N LEU A 207 -8.17 -8.43 22.65
CA LEU A 207 -7.22 -7.90 23.64
C LEU A 207 -7.59 -8.30 25.07
N ARG A 208 -8.88 -8.50 25.36
CA ARG A 208 -9.36 -8.98 26.65
C ARG A 208 -8.92 -10.41 26.94
N GLU A 209 -9.05 -11.31 25.97
CA GLU A 209 -8.57 -12.69 26.11
C GLU A 209 -7.07 -12.70 26.35
N LEU A 210 -6.32 -11.93 25.55
CA LEU A 210 -4.88 -11.78 25.72
C LEU A 210 -4.51 -11.27 27.12
N LYS A 211 -5.23 -10.28 27.66
CA LYS A 211 -5.06 -9.76 29.04
C LYS A 211 -5.39 -10.80 30.11
N VAL A 212 -6.43 -11.60 29.92
CA VAL A 212 -6.86 -12.62 30.89
C VAL A 212 -5.85 -13.77 30.97
N ILE A 213 -5.29 -14.18 29.83
CA ILE A 213 -4.31 -15.27 29.76
C ILE A 213 -2.93 -14.80 30.28
N ASN A 214 -2.61 -13.51 30.09
CA ASN A 214 -1.34 -12.88 30.48
C ASN A 214 -1.47 -11.96 31.70
N LYS A 215 -2.10 -12.44 32.78
CA LYS A 215 -2.20 -11.66 34.03
C LYS A 215 -0.81 -11.25 34.54
N GLY A 216 -0.62 -9.95 34.78
CA GLY A 216 0.63 -9.38 35.27
C GLY A 216 1.60 -8.92 34.19
N VAL A 217 1.29 -9.13 32.91
CA VAL A 217 2.07 -8.59 31.79
C VAL A 217 1.51 -7.24 31.36
N ASP A 218 2.38 -6.23 31.23
CA ASP A 218 2.02 -4.92 30.66
C ASP A 218 1.92 -5.01 29.14
N LEU A 219 0.70 -5.27 28.64
CA LEU A 219 0.43 -5.41 27.21
C LEU A 219 0.59 -4.10 26.42
N GLU A 220 0.66 -2.94 27.07
CA GLU A 220 0.94 -1.65 26.41
C GLU A 220 2.44 -1.42 26.16
N ARG A 221 3.31 -2.30 26.68
CA ARG A 221 4.77 -2.17 26.65
C ARG A 221 5.48 -3.48 26.34
N LEU A 222 4.85 -4.29 25.50
CA LEU A 222 5.41 -5.54 25.02
C LEU A 222 6.77 -5.29 24.36
N GLN A 223 7.77 -6.05 24.80
CA GLN A 223 9.11 -5.98 24.24
C GLN A 223 9.29 -7.06 23.17
N PRO A 224 10.00 -6.77 22.07
CA PRO A 224 10.40 -7.81 21.11
C PRO A 224 11.10 -8.97 21.84
N GLY A 225 10.72 -10.19 21.51
CA GLY A 225 11.23 -11.42 22.13
C GLY A 225 10.56 -11.79 23.47
N GLN A 226 9.71 -10.93 24.04
CA GLN A 226 8.93 -11.27 25.23
C GLN A 226 7.95 -12.40 24.88
N THR A 227 7.85 -13.39 25.77
CA THR A 227 6.90 -14.48 25.61
C THR A 227 5.60 -14.14 26.31
N ILE A 228 4.51 -14.17 25.57
CA ILE A 228 3.15 -14.09 26.08
C ILE A 228 2.41 -15.38 25.75
N ARG A 229 1.30 -15.64 26.43
CA ARG A 229 0.45 -16.81 26.24
C ARG A 229 -0.74 -16.44 25.37
N VAL A 230 -1.01 -17.26 24.36
CA VAL A 230 -2.12 -17.04 23.42
C VAL A 230 -3.00 -18.28 23.37
N ILE A 231 -4.23 -18.10 22.90
CA ILE A 231 -5.17 -19.18 22.61
C ILE A 231 -5.66 -18.92 21.20
N LYS A 232 -5.42 -19.84 20.26
CA LYS A 232 -6.00 -19.70 18.91
C LYS A 232 -7.54 -19.71 19.03
N PRO A 233 -8.22 -18.61 18.66
CA PRO A 233 -9.66 -18.57 18.67
C PRO A 233 -10.19 -19.51 17.62
N LYS A 234 -11.30 -20.15 17.94
CA LYS A 234 -11.99 -21.03 17.03
C LYS A 234 -12.78 -20.18 16.02
N SER A 235 -12.29 -20.04 14.79
CA SER A 235 -13.08 -19.49 13.68
C SER A 235 -14.25 -20.41 13.34
N LEU A 236 -15.27 -19.93 12.62
CA LEU A 236 -16.37 -20.78 12.13
C LEU A 236 -15.81 -22.03 11.40
N ALA A 237 -14.76 -21.85 10.60
CA ALA A 237 -14.05 -22.93 9.90
C ALA A 237 -13.33 -23.93 10.83
N SER A 238 -13.03 -23.58 12.08
CA SER A 238 -12.39 -24.50 13.04
C SER A 238 -13.38 -25.45 13.74
N TYR A 239 -14.68 -25.25 13.54
CA TYR A 239 -15.73 -26.16 13.98
C TYR A 239 -16.10 -27.18 12.89
N ASP A 240 -15.40 -27.20 11.75
CA ASP A 240 -15.61 -28.21 10.69
C ASP A 240 -15.16 -29.60 11.16
N GLY A 241 -16.06 -30.57 11.04
CA GLY A 241 -16.03 -31.87 11.71
C GLY A 241 -15.01 -32.89 11.18
N SER A 242 -13.72 -32.57 11.18
CA SER A 242 -12.63 -33.54 10.93
C SER A 242 -12.07 -34.22 12.19
N GLY A 243 -12.65 -33.93 13.36
CA GLY A 243 -12.33 -34.62 14.61
C GLY A 243 -12.96 -36.01 14.68
N THR A 244 -12.16 -37.05 14.41
CA THR A 244 -12.44 -38.45 14.74
C THR A 244 -13.16 -38.60 16.09
N SER A 245 -14.32 -39.26 16.11
CA SER A 245 -14.74 -40.01 17.30
C SER A 245 -15.54 -41.25 16.94
N THR A 246 -14.92 -42.38 17.23
CA THR A 246 -15.59 -43.56 17.74
C THR A 246 -16.51 -43.19 18.92
N SER A 247 -17.78 -43.59 18.83
CA SER A 247 -18.65 -44.13 19.89
C SER A 247 -20.08 -43.58 19.81
N SER A 248 -20.99 -44.52 19.66
CA SER A 248 -22.45 -44.45 19.74
C SER A 248 -23.02 -43.76 20.97
N GLY A 249 -24.11 -43.00 20.80
CA GLY A 249 -25.02 -42.61 21.90
C GLY A 249 -25.78 -41.31 21.67
N SER A 250 -27.06 -41.44 21.31
CA SER A 250 -28.21 -40.52 21.43
C SER A 250 -28.03 -38.99 21.63
N SER A 251 -28.81 -38.24 20.82
CA SER A 251 -29.28 -36.83 20.99
C SER A 251 -28.36 -35.64 20.66
N GLY A 252 -27.59 -35.68 19.57
CA GLY A 252 -26.65 -34.60 19.20
C GLY A 252 -26.73 -34.11 17.76
N LEU A 253 -27.93 -33.92 17.18
CA LEU A 253 -28.05 -33.45 15.78
C LEU A 253 -27.70 -31.96 15.60
N GLU A 254 -27.82 -31.12 16.65
CA GLU A 254 -27.58 -29.67 16.56
C GLU A 254 -26.11 -29.24 16.74
N THR A 255 -25.25 -30.08 17.31
CA THR A 255 -23.83 -29.77 17.57
C THR A 255 -22.92 -29.93 16.33
N ARG A 256 -23.50 -30.18 15.15
CA ARG A 256 -22.77 -30.28 13.86
C ARG A 256 -22.73 -28.98 13.06
N VAL A 257 -23.42 -27.92 13.50
CA VAL A 257 -23.46 -26.64 12.79
C VAL A 257 -22.45 -25.66 13.41
N PRO A 258 -21.40 -25.24 12.68
CA PRO A 258 -20.34 -24.37 13.19
C PRO A 258 -20.79 -23.09 13.90
N ALA A 259 -21.81 -22.39 13.38
CA ALA A 259 -22.34 -21.17 14.00
C ALA A 259 -23.03 -21.44 15.35
N VAL A 260 -23.73 -22.56 15.48
CA VAL A 260 -24.40 -22.94 16.74
C VAL A 260 -23.36 -23.28 17.80
N ALA A 261 -22.32 -24.03 17.44
CA ALA A 261 -21.21 -24.34 18.33
C ALA A 261 -20.43 -23.09 18.75
N ALA A 262 -20.14 -22.19 17.81
CA ALA A 262 -19.50 -20.90 18.08
C ALA A 262 -20.32 -20.04 19.05
N LEU A 263 -21.63 -19.93 18.80
CA LEU A 263 -22.54 -19.20 19.68
C LEU A 263 -22.60 -19.81 21.09
N MET A 264 -22.70 -21.14 21.21
CA MET A 264 -22.66 -21.83 22.51
C MET A 264 -21.38 -21.50 23.29
N HIS A 265 -20.24 -21.48 22.60
CA HIS A 265 -18.95 -21.14 23.19
C HIS A 265 -18.90 -19.67 23.64
N ALA A 266 -19.37 -18.74 22.81
CA ALA A 266 -19.42 -17.31 23.15
C ALA A 266 -20.31 -17.02 24.37
N VAL A 267 -21.44 -17.74 24.50
CA VAL A 267 -22.31 -17.64 25.68
C VAL A 267 -21.63 -18.23 26.91
N ALA A 268 -20.96 -19.38 26.79
CA ALA A 268 -20.24 -20.01 27.89
C ALA A 268 -19.04 -19.18 28.39
N ALA A 269 -18.33 -18.50 27.49
CA ALA A 269 -17.21 -17.61 27.81
C ALA A 269 -17.64 -16.25 28.39
N GLY A 270 -18.93 -15.90 28.26
CA GLY A 270 -19.46 -14.60 28.67
C GLY A 270 -19.08 -13.45 27.73
N ASP A 271 -18.83 -13.77 26.46
CA ASP A 271 -18.53 -12.81 25.40
C ASP A 271 -19.78 -12.43 24.60
N ALA A 272 -20.84 -13.24 24.68
CA ALA A 272 -22.18 -12.84 24.24
C ALA A 272 -22.88 -11.89 25.24
N PRO A 273 -23.75 -10.97 24.78
CA PRO A 273 -24.58 -10.14 25.66
C PRO A 273 -25.48 -10.97 26.57
N LYS A 274 -25.57 -10.60 27.85
CA LYS A 274 -26.34 -11.37 28.86
C LYS A 274 -27.84 -11.42 28.58
N ASP A 275 -28.39 -10.36 27.97
CA ASP A 275 -29.80 -10.25 27.57
C ASP A 275 -30.09 -10.91 26.20
N GLY A 276 -29.02 -11.34 25.51
CA GLY A 276 -29.02 -11.90 24.17
C GLY A 276 -29.20 -10.88 23.04
N LEU A 277 -29.29 -9.58 23.32
CA LEU A 277 -29.60 -8.58 22.29
C LEU A 277 -28.37 -8.22 21.45
N VAL A 278 -28.52 -8.34 20.13
CA VAL A 278 -27.45 -8.10 19.16
C VAL A 278 -27.93 -7.25 17.98
N ALA A 279 -26.97 -6.61 17.33
CA ALA A 279 -27.11 -6.04 15.99
C ALA A 279 -26.39 -6.95 14.99
N VAL A 280 -27.00 -7.19 13.83
CA VAL A 280 -26.49 -8.06 12.77
C VAL A 280 -26.30 -7.22 11.51
N LYS A 281 -25.05 -6.93 11.14
CA LYS A 281 -24.70 -6.17 9.93
C LYS A 281 -24.46 -7.15 8.79
N VAL A 282 -25.11 -6.94 7.65
CA VAL A 282 -25.10 -7.85 6.48
C VAL A 282 -24.79 -7.04 5.22
N GLN A 283 -23.77 -7.45 4.47
CA GLN A 283 -23.39 -6.79 3.22
C GLN A 283 -24.40 -7.00 2.10
N TYR A 284 -24.55 -6.00 1.23
CA TYR A 284 -25.31 -6.17 0.00
C TYR A 284 -24.58 -7.10 -0.99
N PRO A 285 -25.30 -8.02 -1.64
CA PRO A 285 -24.75 -8.80 -2.74
C PRO A 285 -24.20 -7.89 -3.85
N ASN A 286 -23.04 -8.25 -4.41
CA ASN A 286 -22.42 -7.57 -5.57
C ASN A 286 -22.05 -6.08 -5.39
N ALA A 287 -22.12 -5.51 -4.17
CA ALA A 287 -21.78 -4.11 -3.96
C ALA A 287 -20.32 -3.77 -4.27
N LEU A 288 -19.37 -4.67 -3.99
CA LEU A 288 -17.95 -4.43 -4.26
C LEU A 288 -17.64 -4.23 -5.76
N PRO A 289 -18.05 -5.14 -6.68
CA PRO A 289 -17.90 -4.91 -8.12
C PRO A 289 -18.54 -3.60 -8.62
N ILE A 290 -19.74 -3.25 -8.13
CA ILE A 290 -20.43 -2.01 -8.51
C ILE A 290 -19.63 -0.79 -8.08
N MET A 291 -19.19 -0.75 -6.82
CA MET A 291 -18.40 0.37 -6.29
C MET A 291 -17.06 0.53 -6.99
N GLN A 292 -16.42 -0.59 -7.39
CA GLN A 292 -15.18 -0.57 -8.15
C GLN A 292 -15.36 0.00 -9.56
N ALA A 293 -16.48 -0.27 -10.24
CA ALA A 293 -16.77 0.29 -11.55
C ALA A 293 -17.05 1.81 -11.49
N ASP A 294 -17.78 2.26 -10.47
CA ASP A 294 -18.14 3.67 -10.28
C ASP A 294 -16.93 4.57 -10.02
N LEU A 295 -15.88 4.02 -9.40
CA LEU A 295 -14.65 4.75 -9.06
C LEU A 295 -13.93 5.32 -10.28
N ALA A 296 -13.93 4.64 -11.42
CA ALA A 296 -13.31 5.14 -12.65
C ALA A 296 -13.97 6.44 -13.12
N ASN A 297 -15.30 6.49 -13.07
CA ASN A 297 -16.08 7.68 -13.44
C ASN A 297 -15.84 8.84 -12.47
N LEU A 298 -15.79 8.56 -11.17
CA LEU A 298 -15.52 9.59 -10.16
C LEU A 298 -14.09 10.12 -10.21
N ARG A 299 -13.10 9.26 -10.49
CA ARG A 299 -11.72 9.68 -10.69
C ARG A 299 -11.58 10.60 -11.90
N ALA A 300 -12.26 10.27 -13.01
CA ALA A 300 -12.29 11.11 -14.20
C ALA A 300 -12.97 12.48 -13.94
N ALA A 301 -14.10 12.49 -13.22
CA ALA A 301 -14.76 13.72 -12.81
C ALA A 301 -13.88 14.57 -11.86
N ALA A 302 -13.21 13.93 -10.90
CA ALA A 302 -12.28 14.58 -9.98
C ALA A 302 -11.08 15.19 -10.72
N PHE A 303 -10.50 14.46 -11.68
CA PHE A 303 -9.42 14.97 -12.52
C PHE A 303 -9.85 16.20 -13.31
N PHE A 304 -11.03 16.15 -13.94
CA PHE A 304 -11.59 17.29 -14.67
C PHE A 304 -11.74 18.52 -13.75
N LEU A 305 -12.39 18.36 -12.58
CA LEU A 305 -12.60 19.45 -11.62
C LEU A 305 -11.29 20.00 -11.05
N SER A 306 -10.30 19.15 -10.78
CA SER A 306 -8.96 19.57 -10.32
C SER A 306 -8.18 20.37 -11.37
N LYS A 307 -8.51 20.23 -12.66
CA LYS A 307 -7.86 20.99 -13.74
C LYS A 307 -8.58 22.29 -14.07
N THR A 308 -9.89 22.35 -13.88
CA THR A 308 -10.72 23.47 -14.34
C THR A 308 -11.18 24.39 -13.22
N GLU A 309 -11.60 23.86 -12.06
CA GLU A 309 -12.28 24.66 -11.02
C GLU A 309 -11.51 24.74 -9.69
N LEU A 310 -10.76 23.68 -9.31
CA LEU A 310 -10.20 23.52 -7.96
C LEU A 310 -8.69 23.29 -7.97
N LYS A 311 -7.91 24.18 -7.36
CA LYS A 311 -6.45 23.99 -7.13
C LYS A 311 -6.16 23.07 -5.94
N PHE A 312 -6.82 21.92 -5.92
CA PHE A 312 -6.65 20.88 -4.91
C PHE A 312 -6.62 19.52 -5.61
N ASP A 313 -5.77 18.62 -5.13
CA ASP A 313 -5.63 17.29 -5.71
C ASP A 313 -6.77 16.37 -5.24
N LEU A 314 -7.91 16.48 -5.95
CA LEU A 314 -9.08 15.63 -5.71
C LEU A 314 -8.84 14.20 -6.16
N VAL A 315 -7.89 13.96 -7.09
CA VAL A 315 -7.56 12.63 -7.58
C VAL A 315 -6.90 11.82 -6.47
N SER A 316 -5.91 12.39 -5.78
CA SER A 316 -5.31 11.73 -4.61
C SER A 316 -6.31 11.44 -3.49
N ALA A 317 -7.29 12.32 -3.28
CA ALA A 317 -8.36 12.09 -2.30
C ALA A 317 -9.27 10.91 -2.70
N VAL A 318 -9.66 10.81 -3.98
CA VAL A 318 -10.43 9.67 -4.51
C VAL A 318 -9.61 8.38 -4.45
N ASP A 319 -8.32 8.44 -4.70
CA ASP A 319 -7.42 7.29 -4.66
C ASP A 319 -7.24 6.75 -3.24
N GLU A 320 -7.13 7.63 -2.25
CA GLU A 320 -7.07 7.20 -0.85
C GLU A 320 -8.40 6.56 -0.40
N LEU A 321 -9.54 7.10 -0.84
CA LEU A 321 -10.85 6.47 -0.60
C LEU A 321 -10.95 5.09 -1.28
N ASN A 322 -10.39 4.94 -2.48
CA ASN A 322 -10.33 3.65 -3.18
C ASN A 322 -9.48 2.62 -2.41
N LYS A 323 -8.38 3.02 -1.77
CA LYS A 323 -7.61 2.09 -0.93
C LYS A 323 -8.44 1.57 0.26
N GLN A 324 -9.28 2.42 0.85
CA GLN A 324 -10.11 2.04 1.99
C GLN A 324 -11.31 1.19 1.62
N ILE A 325 -11.88 1.34 0.42
CA ILE A 325 -13.16 0.69 0.12
C ILE A 325 -13.08 -0.83 0.30
N ARG A 326 -11.99 -1.46 -0.15
CA ARG A 326 -11.77 -2.91 0.00
C ARG A 326 -11.72 -3.34 1.47
N LEU A 327 -11.21 -2.48 2.36
CA LEU A 327 -11.14 -2.75 3.79
C LEU A 327 -12.50 -2.64 4.47
N GLU A 328 -13.43 -1.83 3.94
CA GLU A 328 -14.82 -1.74 4.44
C GLU A 328 -15.67 -2.98 4.08
N PHE A 329 -15.25 -3.77 3.08
CA PHE A 329 -15.88 -5.04 2.71
C PHE A 329 -15.37 -6.26 3.50
N ASP A 330 -14.43 -6.06 4.43
CA ASP A 330 -13.98 -7.12 5.36
C ASP A 330 -14.53 -6.85 6.76
N PHE A 331 -15.69 -7.44 7.07
CA PHE A 331 -16.31 -7.32 8.39
C PHE A 331 -15.54 -8.03 9.50
N THR A 332 -14.63 -8.96 9.17
CA THR A 332 -13.72 -9.52 10.18
C THR A 332 -12.74 -8.46 10.67
N ARG A 333 -12.25 -7.60 9.76
CA ARG A 333 -11.40 -6.46 10.11
C ARG A 333 -12.16 -5.43 10.93
N GLU A 334 -13.38 -5.08 10.52
CA GLU A 334 -14.23 -4.16 11.27
C GLU A 334 -14.45 -4.63 12.72
N ALA A 335 -14.77 -5.92 12.91
CA ALA A 335 -14.95 -6.52 14.22
C ALA A 335 -13.70 -6.40 15.10
N ARG A 336 -12.53 -6.72 14.56
CA ARG A 336 -11.25 -6.63 15.29
C ARG A 336 -10.96 -5.20 15.75
N VAL A 337 -11.14 -4.22 14.87
CA VAL A 337 -10.94 -2.80 15.21
C VAL A 337 -11.92 -2.35 16.28
N MET A 338 -13.20 -2.68 16.13
CA MET A 338 -14.25 -2.38 17.09
C MET A 338 -13.94 -2.95 18.47
N ASP A 339 -13.59 -4.23 18.55
CA ASP A 339 -13.31 -4.91 19.82
C ASP A 339 -12.10 -4.33 20.54
N THR A 340 -11.07 -3.95 19.77
CA THR A 340 -9.87 -3.34 20.32
C THR A 340 -10.13 -1.94 20.84
N ILE A 341 -10.83 -1.10 20.07
CA ILE A 341 -11.21 0.22 20.54
C ILE A 341 -12.15 0.10 21.76
N SER A 342 -13.06 -0.88 21.78
CA SER A 342 -13.96 -1.16 22.91
C SER A 342 -13.17 -1.48 24.18
N GLU A 343 -12.14 -2.33 24.10
CA GLU A 343 -11.30 -2.67 25.24
C GLU A 343 -10.42 -1.48 25.69
N HIS A 344 -9.90 -0.68 24.77
CA HIS A 344 -9.12 0.53 25.09
C HIS A 344 -9.93 1.61 25.79
N LEU A 345 -11.19 1.78 25.37
CA LEU A 345 -12.09 2.78 25.95
C LEU A 345 -12.95 2.23 27.10
N ARG A 346 -12.67 0.99 27.54
CA ARG A 346 -13.33 0.35 28.68
C ARG A 346 -13.23 1.16 29.99
N PRO A 347 -12.11 1.84 30.33
CA PRO A 347 -12.07 2.71 31.51
C PRO A 347 -13.11 3.85 31.47
N GLN A 348 -13.64 4.16 30.29
CA GLN A 348 -14.65 5.19 30.03
C GLN A 348 -16.04 4.59 29.78
N ALA A 349 -16.26 3.29 30.05
CA ALA A 349 -17.55 2.61 29.81
C ALA A 349 -18.77 3.21 30.52
N SER A 350 -18.55 4.05 31.55
CA SER A 350 -19.62 4.83 32.18
C SER A 350 -20.12 5.98 31.30
N ARG A 351 -19.27 6.50 30.41
CA ARG A 351 -19.48 7.65 29.52
C ARG A 351 -19.62 7.27 28.05
N LEU A 352 -18.96 6.20 27.63
CA LEU A 352 -18.91 5.71 26.25
C LEU A 352 -19.48 4.30 26.18
N GLN A 353 -20.10 3.97 25.06
CA GLN A 353 -20.56 2.61 24.76
C GLN A 353 -20.11 2.25 23.35
N ILE A 354 -19.40 1.13 23.23
CA ILE A 354 -18.88 0.63 21.98
C ILE A 354 -19.35 -0.80 21.84
N PRO A 355 -19.94 -1.19 20.69
CA PRO A 355 -20.34 -2.56 20.48
C PRO A 355 -19.14 -3.51 20.58
N ARG A 356 -19.40 -4.78 20.84
CA ARG A 356 -18.40 -5.84 20.80
C ARG A 356 -18.92 -6.98 19.94
N SER A 357 -18.04 -7.58 19.17
CA SER A 357 -18.41 -8.69 18.30
C SER A 357 -18.78 -9.91 19.12
N VAL A 358 -19.64 -10.76 18.56
CA VAL A 358 -19.96 -12.07 19.15
C VAL A 358 -19.02 -13.09 18.51
N GLY A 359 -18.10 -13.62 19.31
CA GLY A 359 -17.04 -14.52 18.86
C GLY A 359 -17.58 -15.69 18.03
N GLY A 360 -16.98 -15.92 16.87
CA GLY A 360 -17.35 -16.97 15.93
C GLY A 360 -18.69 -16.78 15.20
N LEU A 361 -19.37 -15.63 15.33
CA LEU A 361 -20.48 -15.21 14.47
C LEU A 361 -20.11 -14.01 13.58
N VAL A 362 -18.83 -13.93 13.20
CA VAL A 362 -18.30 -12.90 12.31
C VAL A 362 -17.68 -13.58 11.10
N THR A 363 -18.07 -13.12 9.91
CA THR A 363 -17.50 -13.52 8.61
C THR A 363 -17.04 -12.27 7.86
N GLN A 364 -16.52 -12.43 6.65
CA GLN A 364 -16.20 -11.26 5.81
C GLN A 364 -17.45 -10.45 5.44
N ARG A 365 -18.65 -11.06 5.42
CA ARG A 365 -19.89 -10.43 4.95
C ARG A 365 -20.97 -10.25 6.02
N THR A 366 -20.80 -10.88 7.18
CA THR A 366 -21.73 -10.77 8.32
C THR A 366 -20.98 -10.41 9.60
N LEU A 367 -21.49 -9.42 10.33
CA LEU A 367 -20.97 -9.02 11.66
C LEU A 367 -22.10 -9.03 12.68
N VAL A 368 -22.05 -9.99 13.61
CA VAL A 368 -22.91 -10.02 14.79
C VAL A 368 -22.20 -9.33 15.96
N MET A 369 -22.84 -8.33 16.56
CA MET A 369 -22.26 -7.53 17.65
C MET A 369 -23.29 -7.20 18.73
N SER A 370 -22.84 -6.89 19.94
CA SER A 370 -23.71 -6.48 21.04
C SER A 370 -24.55 -5.26 20.67
N PHE A 371 -25.85 -5.28 20.98
CA PHE A 371 -26.72 -4.16 20.72
C PHE A 371 -26.38 -2.95 21.61
N VAL A 372 -26.29 -1.76 21.02
CA VAL A 372 -26.07 -0.50 21.75
C VAL A 372 -27.40 0.20 21.91
N GLU A 373 -27.88 0.31 23.14
CA GLU A 373 -29.10 1.05 23.44
C GLU A 373 -28.86 2.57 23.41
N GLY A 374 -29.65 3.28 22.63
CA GLY A 374 -29.66 4.73 22.63
C GLY A 374 -30.59 5.31 21.58
N VAL A 375 -30.70 6.64 21.59
CA VAL A 375 -31.44 7.41 20.58
C VAL A 375 -30.41 8.00 19.60
N PRO A 376 -30.60 7.88 18.28
CA PRO A 376 -29.74 8.55 17.31
C PRO A 376 -29.60 10.05 17.62
N LEU A 377 -28.39 10.59 17.47
CA LEU A 377 -28.11 11.98 17.84
C LEU A 377 -29.02 12.98 17.11
N LEU A 378 -29.33 12.70 15.85
CA LEU A 378 -30.21 13.54 15.03
C LEU A 378 -31.64 13.63 15.62
N GLU A 379 -32.14 12.54 16.19
CA GLU A 379 -33.45 12.47 16.83
C GLU A 379 -33.44 12.99 18.27
N ALA A 380 -32.27 12.98 18.92
CA ALA A 380 -32.12 13.39 20.32
C ALA A 380 -32.59 14.83 20.54
N SER A 381 -32.42 15.72 19.55
CA SER A 381 -32.86 17.13 19.55
C SER A 381 -34.33 17.32 19.98
N SER A 382 -35.22 16.44 19.52
CA SER A 382 -36.65 16.45 19.86
C SER A 382 -36.92 16.12 21.33
N ARG A 383 -36.10 15.29 21.96
CA ARG A 383 -36.24 14.88 23.37
C ARG A 383 -35.67 15.92 24.34
N VAL A 384 -34.57 16.58 23.95
CA VAL A 384 -33.97 17.67 24.75
C VAL A 384 -34.81 18.95 24.69
N SER A 385 -35.72 19.10 23.71
CA SER A 385 -36.58 20.28 23.56
C SER A 385 -37.39 20.64 24.82
N ARG A 386 -37.71 19.63 25.65
CA ARG A 386 -38.45 19.75 26.92
C ARG A 386 -37.60 20.23 28.10
N MET A 387 -36.28 20.36 27.94
CA MET A 387 -35.36 20.83 28.96
C MET A 387 -35.21 22.36 28.93
N SER A 388 -34.87 22.97 30.07
CA SER A 388 -34.57 24.41 30.11
C SER A 388 -33.43 24.77 29.14
N PRO A 389 -33.38 25.99 28.58
CA PRO A 389 -32.31 26.42 27.66
C PRO A 389 -30.91 26.14 28.19
N ARG A 390 -30.67 26.40 29.48
CA ARG A 390 -29.39 26.15 30.16
C ARG A 390 -29.04 24.66 30.24
N ALA A 391 -30.03 23.82 30.55
CA ALA A 391 -29.82 22.37 30.62
C ALA A 391 -29.61 21.75 29.22
N ARG A 392 -30.25 22.29 28.18
CA ARG A 392 -30.02 21.91 26.78
C ARG A 392 -28.60 22.22 26.32
N ASP A 393 -28.12 23.43 26.61
CA ASP A 393 -26.74 23.82 26.25
C ASP A 393 -25.70 22.95 26.97
N ALA A 394 -25.89 22.72 28.27
CA ALA A 394 -25.04 21.83 29.04
C ALA A 394 -25.02 20.39 28.48
N ALA A 395 -26.18 19.87 28.07
CA ALA A 395 -26.27 18.53 27.46
C ALA A 395 -25.55 18.46 26.11
N LYS A 396 -25.73 19.45 25.23
CA LYS A 396 -25.04 19.53 23.93
C LYS A 396 -23.52 19.56 24.11
N ARG A 397 -23.01 20.43 25.00
CA ARG A 397 -21.58 20.53 25.31
C ARG A 397 -21.03 19.24 25.90
N LEU A 398 -21.80 18.57 26.77
CA LEU A 398 -21.41 17.28 27.34
C LEU A 398 -21.27 16.19 26.28
N ILE A 399 -22.24 16.09 25.35
CA ILE A 399 -22.21 15.11 24.26
C ILE A 399 -21.00 15.37 23.37
N LEU A 400 -20.83 16.60 22.89
CA LEU A 400 -19.72 16.99 22.02
C LEU A 400 -18.36 16.75 22.69
N SER A 401 -18.26 17.07 23.99
CA SER A 401 -17.06 16.79 24.78
C SER A 401 -16.80 15.28 24.88
N ARG A 402 -17.81 14.43 25.11
CA ARG A 402 -17.61 12.96 25.18
C ARG A 402 -17.18 12.37 23.84
N VAL A 403 -17.78 12.81 22.74
CA VAL A 403 -17.40 12.36 21.39
C VAL A 403 -15.95 12.76 21.10
N SER A 404 -15.60 14.03 21.32
CA SER A 404 -14.23 14.53 21.12
C SER A 404 -13.23 13.87 22.07
N GLU A 405 -13.59 13.58 23.32
CA GLU A 405 -12.75 12.81 24.25
C GLU A 405 -12.46 11.41 23.70
N ALA A 406 -13.48 10.72 23.17
CA ALA A 406 -13.29 9.40 22.56
C ALA A 406 -12.27 9.45 21.42
N TYR A 407 -12.43 10.40 20.49
CA TYR A 407 -11.49 10.59 19.38
C TYR A 407 -10.08 10.94 19.83
N GLY A 408 -9.95 11.85 20.81
CA GLY A 408 -8.65 12.20 21.38
C GLY A 408 -7.95 10.98 21.97
N ARG A 409 -8.67 10.11 22.68
CA ARG A 409 -8.11 8.88 23.26
C ARG A 409 -7.74 7.86 22.19
N MET A 410 -8.55 7.68 21.15
CA MET A 410 -8.25 6.79 20.03
C MET A 410 -6.99 7.25 19.27
N ILE A 411 -6.92 8.53 18.88
CA ILE A 411 -5.82 9.10 18.09
C ILE A 411 -4.52 9.15 18.90
N PHE A 412 -4.56 9.60 20.15
CA PHE A 412 -3.36 9.84 20.97
C PHE A 412 -2.99 8.67 21.89
N GLY A 413 -3.89 7.70 22.09
CA GLY A 413 -3.58 6.44 22.75
C GLY A 413 -2.73 5.56 21.84
N GLU A 414 -3.37 4.58 21.22
CA GLU A 414 -2.69 3.65 20.30
C GLU A 414 -2.61 4.17 18.86
N GLY A 415 -3.31 5.25 18.51
CA GLY A 415 -3.35 5.73 17.12
C GLY A 415 -4.35 4.97 16.23
N LEU A 416 -5.08 4.00 16.78
CA LEU A 416 -6.20 3.31 16.10
C LEU A 416 -7.49 4.09 16.31
N PHE A 417 -8.11 4.59 15.25
CA PHE A 417 -9.36 5.33 15.35
C PHE A 417 -10.34 5.00 14.21
N GLN A 418 -11.63 5.02 14.55
CA GLN A 418 -12.74 5.07 13.60
C GLN A 418 -12.71 6.41 12.86
N ALA A 419 -13.06 6.47 11.58
CA ALA A 419 -13.04 7.73 10.81
C ALA A 419 -14.41 8.15 10.24
N ASP A 420 -15.49 7.45 10.57
CA ASP A 420 -16.84 7.69 10.04
C ASP A 420 -17.91 8.01 11.12
N GLY A 421 -17.55 8.81 12.13
CA GLY A 421 -18.48 9.20 13.20
C GLY A 421 -19.44 10.32 12.83
N HIS A 422 -20.14 10.21 11.71
CA HIS A 422 -21.24 11.12 11.39
C HIS A 422 -22.40 10.98 12.41
N PRO A 423 -23.32 11.97 12.50
CA PRO A 423 -24.36 11.97 13.54
C PRO A 423 -25.23 10.71 13.60
N GLY A 424 -25.47 10.03 12.48
CA GLY A 424 -26.22 8.76 12.41
C GLY A 424 -25.52 7.59 13.10
N ASN A 425 -24.19 7.61 13.18
CA ASN A 425 -23.38 6.60 13.89
C ASN A 425 -23.16 6.95 15.37
N ILE A 426 -23.86 7.97 15.90
CA ILE A 426 -23.77 8.40 17.29
C ILE A 426 -25.11 8.18 17.98
N LEU A 427 -25.11 7.33 19.01
CA LEU A 427 -26.27 7.08 19.85
C LEU A 427 -26.13 7.77 21.20
N ILE A 428 -27.23 8.30 21.73
CA ILE A 428 -27.31 8.93 23.04
C ILE A 428 -28.11 8.02 23.99
N GLY A 429 -27.40 7.39 24.91
CA GLY A 429 -27.94 6.55 25.95
C GLY A 429 -28.31 7.33 27.22
N ARG A 430 -28.79 6.60 28.23
CA ARG A 430 -29.16 7.16 29.55
C ARG A 430 -27.97 7.88 30.20
N GLY A 431 -28.22 8.98 30.90
CA GLY A 431 -27.17 9.78 31.55
C GLY A 431 -26.22 10.48 30.56
N GLY A 432 -26.64 10.64 29.29
CA GLY A 432 -25.85 11.23 28.22
C GLY A 432 -24.70 10.35 27.72
N ARG A 433 -24.73 9.04 28.04
CA ARG A 433 -23.70 8.09 27.56
C ARG A 433 -23.69 8.11 26.03
N VAL A 434 -22.50 8.16 25.42
CA VAL A 434 -22.35 8.26 23.97
C VAL A 434 -21.99 6.88 23.41
N GLY A 435 -22.86 6.36 22.55
CA GLY A 435 -22.61 5.18 21.72
C GLY A 435 -21.93 5.58 20.42
N LEU A 436 -20.82 4.94 20.07
CA LEU A 436 -20.16 5.10 18.77
C LEU A 436 -20.31 3.81 17.97
N LEU A 437 -20.78 3.94 16.74
CA LEU A 437 -21.07 2.83 15.83
C LEU A 437 -20.21 2.91 14.57
N ASP A 438 -20.23 1.82 13.80
CA ASP A 438 -19.63 1.65 12.46
C ASP A 438 -18.12 1.87 12.41
N TYR A 439 -17.38 0.77 12.47
CA TYR A 439 -15.91 0.75 12.51
C TYR A 439 -15.29 0.34 11.18
N GLY A 440 -16.12 0.19 10.13
CA GLY A 440 -15.69 -0.25 8.81
C GLY A 440 -14.59 0.65 8.25
N GLN A 441 -14.78 1.97 8.37
CA GLN A 441 -13.74 2.94 8.04
C GLN A 441 -12.91 3.32 9.25
N SER A 442 -11.66 2.89 9.26
CA SER A 442 -10.75 3.04 10.39
C SER A 442 -9.30 3.15 9.92
N LYS A 443 -8.49 3.89 10.67
CA LYS A 443 -7.07 4.14 10.36
C LYS A 443 -6.21 3.92 11.60
N GLN A 444 -5.07 3.28 11.38
CA GLN A 444 -3.96 3.25 12.33
C GLN A 444 -2.98 4.36 11.94
N LEU A 445 -2.72 5.29 12.86
CA LEU A 445 -1.77 6.36 12.66
C LEU A 445 -0.37 5.90 13.06
N PRO A 446 0.66 6.02 12.19
CA PRO A 446 2.01 5.65 12.58
C PRO A 446 2.55 6.57 13.67
N ASP A 447 3.45 6.04 14.50
CA ASP A 447 3.90 6.69 15.73
C ASP A 447 4.54 8.06 15.47
N GLN A 448 5.33 8.21 14.41
CA GLN A 448 5.96 9.48 14.05
C GLN A 448 4.93 10.56 13.74
N GLN A 449 3.92 10.24 12.91
CA GLN A 449 2.81 11.14 12.56
C GLN A 449 1.93 11.42 13.78
N ARG A 450 1.70 10.42 14.65
CA ARG A 450 0.99 10.59 15.93
C ARG A 450 1.71 11.57 16.85
N MET A 451 3.04 11.48 16.97
CA MET A 451 3.85 12.41 17.76
C MET A 451 3.84 13.82 17.15
N ALA A 452 4.05 13.93 15.83
CA ALA A 452 4.03 15.22 15.14
C ALA A 452 2.65 15.92 15.27
N PHE A 453 1.57 15.14 15.19
CA PHE A 453 0.22 15.65 15.40
C PHE A 453 -0.02 16.08 16.85
N ALA A 454 0.53 15.34 17.83
CA ALA A 454 0.48 15.73 19.24
C ALA A 454 1.21 17.07 19.49
N GLU A 455 2.36 17.29 18.85
CA GLU A 455 3.06 18.58 18.90
C GLU A 455 2.22 19.70 18.30
N LEU A 456 1.60 19.48 17.13
CA LEU A 456 0.73 20.47 16.49
C LEU A 456 -0.49 20.81 17.36
N VAL A 457 -1.14 19.82 17.98
CA VAL A 457 -2.27 20.04 18.90
C VAL A 457 -1.87 20.91 20.09
N LEU A 458 -0.68 20.68 20.66
CA LEU A 458 -0.16 21.53 21.74
C LEU A 458 0.19 22.95 21.26
N ALA A 459 0.69 23.10 20.03
CA ALA A 459 0.94 24.42 19.44
C ALA A 459 -0.36 25.19 19.20
N LEU A 460 -1.39 24.55 18.64
CA LEU A 460 -2.73 25.10 18.43
C LEU A 460 -3.43 25.46 19.75
N HIS A 461 -3.21 24.66 20.80
CA HIS A 461 -3.71 24.98 22.14
C HIS A 461 -3.07 26.25 22.71
N ARG A 462 -1.76 26.45 22.50
CA ARG A 462 -0.98 27.61 22.99
C ARG A 462 -1.16 28.88 22.15
N GLY A 463 -1.43 28.73 20.86
CA GLY A 463 -1.78 29.85 19.97
C GLY A 463 -0.62 30.70 19.45
N ARG A 464 0.65 30.25 19.57
CA ARG A 464 1.81 30.98 19.01
C ARG A 464 2.02 30.64 17.54
N ALA A 465 1.88 31.62 16.64
CA ALA A 465 1.96 31.42 15.19
C ALA A 465 3.24 30.72 14.72
N ALA A 466 4.41 31.10 15.28
CA ALA A 466 5.69 30.47 14.96
C ALA A 466 5.74 28.97 15.33
N ASP A 467 5.17 28.58 16.49
CA ASP A 467 5.12 27.18 16.91
C ASP A 467 4.17 26.37 16.02
N ILE A 468 3.03 26.96 15.66
CA ILE A 468 2.01 26.33 14.82
C ILE A 468 2.57 26.09 13.43
N SER A 469 3.16 27.12 12.81
CA SER A 469 3.80 27.02 11.49
C SER A 469 4.93 25.98 11.47
N SER A 470 5.78 25.97 12.51
CA SER A 470 6.86 24.98 12.67
C SER A 470 6.32 23.56 12.82
N SER A 471 5.33 23.36 13.69
CA SER A 471 4.73 22.03 13.95
C SER A 471 3.95 21.52 12.74
N LEU A 472 3.30 22.40 11.99
CA LEU A 472 2.63 22.08 10.73
C LEU A 472 3.64 21.60 9.68
N GLY A 473 4.84 22.20 9.65
CA GLY A 473 5.96 21.72 8.82
C GLY A 473 6.48 20.36 9.25
N LYS A 474 6.66 20.12 10.55
CA LYS A 474 7.07 18.80 11.08
C LYS A 474 6.06 17.71 10.79
N LEU A 475 4.76 18.06 10.76
CA LEU A 475 3.70 17.13 10.38
C LEU A 475 3.81 16.71 8.90
N GLY A 476 4.56 17.45 8.08
CA GLY A 476 4.78 17.18 6.65
C GLY A 476 3.87 18.00 5.72
N VAL A 477 3.18 19.02 6.23
CA VAL A 477 2.37 19.93 5.41
C VAL A 477 3.24 21.07 4.88
N VAL A 478 3.44 21.08 3.56
CA VAL A 478 4.25 22.07 2.84
C VAL A 478 3.35 22.96 2.01
N THR A 479 3.57 24.28 2.11
CA THR A 479 2.84 25.32 1.37
C THR A 479 3.78 26.03 0.41
N GLU A 480 3.26 26.51 -0.73
CA GLU A 480 4.06 27.25 -1.73
C GLU A 480 4.71 28.51 -1.17
N ARG A 481 3.98 29.23 -0.30
CA ARG A 481 4.51 30.35 0.48
C ARG A 481 4.68 29.92 1.92
N ASN A 482 5.86 30.18 2.48
CA ASN A 482 6.19 29.87 3.87
C ASN A 482 5.85 31.05 4.82
N ASP A 483 4.64 31.60 4.68
CA ASP A 483 4.15 32.69 5.52
C ASP A 483 3.56 32.10 6.84
N PRO A 484 4.13 32.43 8.02
CA PRO A 484 3.67 31.88 9.29
C PRO A 484 2.20 32.17 9.63
N ASP A 485 1.66 33.31 9.20
CA ASP A 485 0.29 33.71 9.54
C ASP A 485 -0.71 32.94 8.68
N ILE A 486 -0.45 32.84 7.38
CA ILE A 486 -1.26 32.03 6.45
C ILE A 486 -1.24 30.55 6.88
N ARG A 487 -0.07 30.03 7.25
CA ARG A 487 0.08 28.64 7.73
C ARG A 487 -0.63 28.41 9.06
N THR A 488 -0.66 29.40 9.94
CA THR A 488 -1.41 29.33 11.20
C THR A 488 -2.91 29.29 10.96
N GLU A 489 -3.41 30.13 10.05
CA GLU A 489 -4.82 30.13 9.64
C GLU A 489 -5.22 28.78 9.03
N MET A 490 -4.38 28.21 8.16
CA MET A 490 -4.59 26.85 7.64
C MET A 490 -4.60 25.81 8.75
N ALA A 491 -3.65 25.84 9.68
CA ALA A 491 -3.58 24.86 10.77
C ALA A 491 -4.84 24.89 11.63
N TYR A 492 -5.37 26.07 11.96
CA TYR A 492 -6.66 26.19 12.65
C TYR A 492 -7.81 25.66 11.81
N GLY A 493 -7.84 25.98 10.51
CA GLY A 493 -8.86 25.50 9.60
C GLY A 493 -8.86 24.00 9.34
N MET A 494 -7.71 23.36 9.46
CA MET A 494 -7.51 21.95 9.14
C MET A 494 -7.59 21.07 10.39
N PHE A 495 -6.98 21.49 11.50
CA PHE A 495 -6.69 20.64 12.65
C PHE A 495 -7.31 21.12 13.98
N ASP A 496 -8.16 22.16 13.96
CA ASP A 496 -8.94 22.59 15.13
C ASP A 496 -10.37 22.96 14.76
N THR A 497 -11.36 22.70 15.60
CA THR A 497 -12.76 23.04 15.32
C THR A 497 -13.04 24.55 15.32
N ARG A 498 -12.15 25.37 15.90
CA ARG A 498 -12.28 26.85 15.97
C ARG A 498 -12.05 27.56 14.62
N GLY A 499 -11.26 26.98 13.72
CA GLY A 499 -10.96 27.60 12.42
C GLY A 499 -11.98 27.24 11.36
N LYS A 500 -12.12 28.09 10.34
CA LYS A 500 -12.85 27.77 9.10
C LYS A 500 -11.92 27.97 7.93
N VAL A 501 -11.97 27.06 6.96
CA VAL A 501 -11.32 27.22 5.67
C VAL A 501 -12.39 26.92 4.62
N ASP A 502 -12.89 27.97 4.00
CA ASP A 502 -13.73 27.87 2.82
C ASP A 502 -12.80 27.97 1.60
N PRO A 503 -12.65 26.93 0.77
CA PRO A 503 -11.79 26.94 -0.41
C PRO A 503 -12.38 27.76 -1.55
N PHE A 504 -13.66 28.12 -1.50
CA PHE A 504 -14.33 28.93 -2.50
C PHE A 504 -14.31 30.42 -2.16
N ASP A 505 -14.10 30.79 -0.91
CA ASP A 505 -13.80 32.18 -0.50
C ASP A 505 -12.57 32.70 -1.29
N PRO A 506 -12.66 33.85 -1.98
CA PRO A 506 -11.51 34.48 -2.65
C PRO A 506 -10.31 34.74 -1.72
N ASN A 507 -10.55 34.99 -0.43
CA ASN A 507 -9.55 35.30 0.59
C ASN A 507 -9.05 34.07 1.36
N SER A 508 -9.52 32.88 1.00
CA SER A 508 -9.13 31.61 1.62
C SER A 508 -7.61 31.45 1.75
N PRO A 509 -7.10 30.96 2.88
CA PRO A 509 -5.67 30.74 3.05
C PRO A 509 -5.12 29.74 2.02
N ILE A 510 -5.93 28.76 1.58
CA ILE A 510 -5.58 27.79 0.52
C ILE A 510 -5.39 28.47 -0.84
N LYS A 511 -6.12 29.55 -1.14
CA LYS A 511 -5.93 30.33 -2.37
C LYS A 511 -4.75 31.30 -2.27
N ARG A 512 -4.47 31.84 -1.08
CA ARG A 512 -3.33 32.74 -0.83
C ARG A 512 -1.99 32.01 -0.83
N SER A 513 -1.96 30.73 -0.47
CA SER A 513 -0.79 29.87 -0.54
C SER A 513 -1.24 28.42 -0.75
N ALA A 514 -0.95 27.82 -1.91
CA ALA A 514 -1.40 26.45 -2.16
C ALA A 514 -0.61 25.44 -1.30
N ILE A 515 -1.25 24.31 -0.97
CA ILE A 515 -0.60 23.20 -0.30
C ILE A 515 0.09 22.35 -1.39
N SER A 516 1.42 22.32 -1.37
CA SER A 516 2.22 21.56 -2.34
C SER A 516 2.48 20.12 -1.90
N THR A 517 2.42 19.84 -0.60
CA THR A 517 2.55 18.48 -0.06
C THR A 517 1.68 18.33 1.18
N PHE A 518 0.90 17.24 1.23
CA PHE A 518 0.06 16.88 2.36
C PHE A 518 0.24 15.39 2.70
N PRO A 519 0.51 15.03 3.97
CA PRO A 519 0.67 13.63 4.37
C PRO A 519 -0.64 12.84 4.21
N PRO A 520 -0.66 11.71 3.48
CA PRO A 520 -1.90 10.97 3.24
C PRO A 520 -2.62 10.50 4.51
N ASP A 521 -1.87 10.07 5.54
CA ASP A 521 -2.46 9.58 6.79
C ASP A 521 -3.24 10.67 7.56
N MET A 522 -2.94 11.95 7.30
CA MET A 522 -3.65 13.07 7.91
C MET A 522 -5.03 13.30 7.32
N PHE A 523 -5.39 12.74 6.16
CA PHE A 523 -6.73 12.92 5.59
C PHE A 523 -7.84 12.41 6.53
N PHE A 524 -7.61 11.29 7.23
CA PHE A 524 -8.57 10.74 8.19
C PHE A 524 -8.66 11.59 9.46
N VAL A 525 -7.54 12.15 9.91
CA VAL A 525 -7.51 13.08 11.04
C VAL A 525 -8.28 14.36 10.70
N LEU A 526 -8.06 14.92 9.51
CA LEU A 526 -8.84 16.06 9.01
C LEU A 526 -10.33 15.74 9.04
N ARG A 527 -10.73 14.57 8.54
CA ARG A 527 -12.12 14.14 8.52
C ARG A 527 -12.73 14.11 9.92
N VAL A 528 -12.03 13.56 10.91
CA VAL A 528 -12.49 13.55 12.31
C VAL A 528 -12.70 14.98 12.83
N VAL A 529 -11.73 15.87 12.60
CA VAL A 529 -11.84 17.28 13.01
C VAL A 529 -13.03 17.97 12.33
N GLN A 530 -13.27 17.69 11.05
CA GLN A 530 -14.42 18.22 10.31
C GLN A 530 -15.75 17.70 10.86
N LEU A 531 -15.86 16.40 11.15
CA LEU A 531 -17.08 15.83 11.73
C LEU A 531 -17.38 16.47 13.09
N LEU A 532 -16.35 16.66 13.93
CA LEU A 532 -16.49 17.35 15.23
C LEU A 532 -16.91 18.81 15.05
N ARG A 533 -16.39 19.51 14.03
CA ARG A 533 -16.79 20.87 13.69
C ARG A 533 -18.25 20.92 13.24
N GLY A 534 -18.66 20.03 12.34
CA GLY A 534 -20.04 19.91 11.87
C GLY A 534 -21.02 19.62 13.01
N LEU A 535 -20.66 18.72 13.94
CA LEU A 535 -21.41 18.45 15.16
C LEU A 535 -21.52 19.68 16.06
N ALA A 536 -20.42 20.39 16.29
CA ALA A 536 -20.39 21.60 17.11
C ALA A 536 -21.33 22.67 16.53
N ASN A 537 -21.20 22.96 15.23
CA ASN A 537 -22.06 23.91 14.52
C ASN A 537 -23.53 23.49 14.54
N GLY A 538 -23.83 22.22 14.24
CA GLY A 538 -25.19 21.68 14.29
C GLY A 538 -25.84 21.74 15.67
N MET A 539 -25.03 21.74 16.73
CA MET A 539 -25.49 21.97 18.10
C MET A 539 -25.58 23.45 18.48
N GLY A 540 -25.09 24.37 17.65
CA GLY A 540 -25.01 25.80 17.94
C GLY A 540 -23.84 26.18 18.85
N ILE A 541 -22.78 25.38 18.88
CA ILE A 541 -21.58 25.57 19.70
C ILE A 541 -20.43 26.03 18.77
N ASN A 542 -20.16 27.34 18.75
CA ASN A 542 -19.14 27.92 17.87
C ASN A 542 -17.77 28.10 18.55
N ASP A 543 -17.70 27.95 19.88
CA ASP A 543 -16.51 28.19 20.70
C ASP A 543 -15.72 26.92 21.05
N PHE A 544 -16.12 25.78 20.49
CA PHE A 544 -15.51 24.48 20.78
C PHE A 544 -14.14 24.32 20.12
N SER A 545 -13.17 23.78 20.86
CA SER A 545 -11.83 23.47 20.36
C SER A 545 -11.44 22.04 20.70
N CYS A 546 -11.31 21.20 19.68
CA CYS A 546 -10.73 19.86 19.84
C CYS A 546 -9.26 19.94 20.28
N ALA A 547 -8.47 20.90 19.78
CA ALA A 547 -7.07 21.03 20.18
C ALA A 547 -6.92 21.32 21.69
N ARG A 548 -7.78 22.20 22.24
CA ARG A 548 -7.84 22.46 23.69
C ARG A 548 -8.20 21.20 24.48
N GLN A 549 -9.18 20.44 23.99
CA GLN A 549 -9.62 19.23 24.68
C GLN A 549 -8.63 18.07 24.56
N TRP A 550 -7.90 18.00 23.46
CA TRP A 550 -6.94 16.94 23.18
C TRP A 550 -5.55 17.20 23.77
N ALA A 551 -5.25 18.45 24.17
CA ALA A 551 -3.97 18.81 24.76
C ALA A 551 -3.51 17.89 25.92
N PRO A 552 -4.37 17.43 26.86
CA PRO A 552 -3.96 16.48 27.89
C PRO A 552 -3.51 15.12 27.32
N PHE A 553 -4.21 14.62 26.31
CA PHE A 553 -3.88 13.33 25.66
C PHE A 553 -2.61 13.45 24.83
N ALA A 554 -2.48 14.53 24.03
CA ALA A 554 -1.27 14.83 23.27
C ALA A 554 -0.04 14.99 24.19
N LYS A 555 -0.20 15.64 25.34
CA LYS A 555 0.86 15.77 26.36
C LYS A 555 1.23 14.42 26.97
N ASP A 556 0.25 13.57 27.28
CA ASP A 556 0.50 12.23 27.81
C ASP A 556 1.24 11.36 26.78
N THR A 557 0.86 11.44 25.50
CA THR A 557 1.49 10.74 24.38
C THR A 557 2.99 11.07 24.31
N LEU A 558 3.32 12.36 24.26
CA LEU A 558 4.71 12.83 24.22
C LEU A 558 5.47 12.50 25.52
N ARG A 559 4.77 12.43 26.67
CA ARG A 559 5.37 12.01 27.94
C ARG A 559 5.69 10.51 27.94
N ARG A 560 4.79 9.66 27.44
CA ARG A 560 4.99 8.21 27.33
C ARG A 560 6.16 7.89 26.40
N ALA A 561 6.25 8.60 25.26
CA ALA A 561 7.35 8.45 24.31
C ALA A 561 8.74 8.85 24.88
N ARG A 562 8.78 9.65 25.95
CA ARG A 562 10.03 10.11 26.60
C ARG A 562 10.51 9.23 27.77
N ARG A 563 9.74 8.21 28.18
CA ARG A 563 10.14 7.30 29.28
C ARG A 563 11.03 6.17 28.75
N ALA A 564 12.15 5.91 29.39
CA ALA A 564 12.98 4.73 29.11
C ALA A 564 12.25 3.43 29.53
N PRO A 565 12.50 2.27 28.89
CA PRO A 565 11.96 0.99 29.32
C PRO A 565 12.53 0.62 30.69
N GLY A 566 11.71 0.56 31.75
CA GLY A 566 12.10 -0.02 33.06
C GLY A 566 11.69 0.74 34.33
N GLU A 567 11.29 2.02 34.29
CA GLU A 567 10.93 2.75 35.52
C GLU A 567 9.51 2.38 36.02
N THR A 568 9.42 1.90 37.27
CA THR A 568 8.13 1.60 37.93
C THR A 568 7.61 2.80 38.75
N PRO A 569 6.28 2.91 39.00
CA PRO A 569 5.70 4.05 39.70
C PRO A 569 6.21 4.28 41.13
N THR A 570 6.76 3.23 41.75
CA THR A 570 7.30 3.22 43.12
C THR A 570 8.57 4.06 43.28
N ASP A 571 9.38 4.19 42.23
CA ASP A 571 10.68 4.89 42.29
C ASP A 571 10.52 6.42 42.40
N LEU A 572 9.36 6.94 41.99
CA LEU A 572 9.04 8.38 42.06
C LEU A 572 8.73 8.88 43.48
N ALA A 573 8.23 8.01 44.37
CA ALA A 573 8.01 8.38 45.76
C ALA A 573 9.34 8.50 46.54
N ALA A 574 10.29 7.62 46.26
CA ALA A 574 11.63 7.65 46.83
C ALA A 574 12.47 8.82 46.27
N ALA A 575 12.38 9.08 44.96
CA ALA A 575 13.10 10.18 44.32
C ALA A 575 12.54 11.58 44.69
N ALA A 576 11.26 11.68 45.04
CA ALA A 576 10.66 12.92 45.54
C ALA A 576 11.11 13.26 46.97
N GLN A 577 11.36 12.26 47.82
CA GLN A 577 11.90 12.46 49.17
C GLN A 577 13.40 12.78 49.19
N ALA A 578 14.15 12.28 48.21
CA ALA A 578 15.58 12.56 48.09
C ALA A 578 15.90 13.96 47.51
N ARG A 579 14.95 14.63 46.86
CA ARG A 579 15.14 15.93 46.19
C ARG A 579 15.01 17.16 47.10
N THR A 580 14.56 16.99 48.34
CA THR A 580 14.43 18.08 49.33
C THR A 580 15.70 18.32 50.15
N ALA A 581 16.74 17.51 49.97
CA ALA A 581 18.01 17.69 50.66
C ALA A 581 19.15 17.84 49.64
N ARG A 582 19.93 18.92 49.79
CA ARG A 582 21.18 19.27 49.09
C ARG A 582 21.04 20.18 47.86
N ASN A 583 20.75 21.45 48.15
CA ASN A 583 21.48 22.55 47.52
C ASN A 583 22.88 22.63 48.16
N THR A 584 23.96 22.46 47.39
CA THR A 584 25.21 23.26 47.49
C THR A 584 26.24 22.82 46.44
N VAL A 585 26.57 23.77 45.57
CA VAL A 585 27.86 24.02 44.87
C VAL A 585 28.33 23.05 43.75
N THR A 586 28.81 23.73 42.71
CA THR A 586 29.29 23.47 41.33
C THR A 586 30.65 22.71 41.21
N PRO A 587 31.29 22.60 40.02
CA PRO A 587 30.97 21.73 38.88
C PRO A 587 32.20 20.94 38.36
N GLU A 588 32.07 19.69 37.90
CA GLU A 588 33.09 19.11 36.99
C GLU A 588 32.50 17.97 36.12
N LEU A 589 32.85 18.01 34.84
CA LEU A 589 32.41 17.12 33.75
C LEU A 589 33.19 15.78 33.80
N TYR A 590 32.80 14.61 33.27
CA TYR A 590 31.81 14.10 32.31
C TYR A 590 31.48 12.64 32.71
N PRO A 591 30.35 12.06 32.23
CA PRO A 591 30.49 10.72 31.66
C PRO A 591 29.85 10.54 30.28
N VAL A 592 30.42 9.52 29.63
CA VAL A 592 30.18 8.96 28.31
C VAL A 592 28.72 8.55 28.13
N THR A 593 28.09 9.02 27.05
CA THR A 593 26.81 8.50 26.53
C THR A 593 26.82 8.57 25.01
N ALA A 594 25.99 7.72 24.39
CA ALA A 594 25.69 7.53 22.97
C ALA A 594 25.41 8.83 22.19
N SER A 595 26.46 9.63 22.04
CA SER A 595 26.48 10.94 21.43
C SER A 595 27.60 11.03 20.39
N SER A 596 28.44 10.00 20.21
CA SER A 596 29.58 10.10 19.30
C SER A 596 29.12 10.14 17.84
N VAL A 597 28.14 9.35 17.41
CA VAL A 597 27.67 9.38 16.01
C VAL A 597 26.97 10.70 15.68
N ALA A 598 26.06 11.19 16.55
CA ALA A 598 25.36 12.46 16.34
C ALA A 598 26.29 13.69 16.49
N LYS A 599 27.33 13.63 17.34
CA LYS A 599 28.34 14.70 17.44
C LYS A 599 29.37 14.64 16.34
N THR A 600 29.72 13.47 15.79
CA THR A 600 30.51 13.36 14.55
C THR A 600 29.73 14.00 13.40
N PHE A 601 28.44 13.71 13.30
CA PHE A 601 27.53 14.31 12.31
C PHE A 601 27.43 15.84 12.41
N LEU A 602 27.47 16.41 13.62
CA LEU A 602 27.46 17.86 13.85
C LEU A 602 28.87 18.51 13.74
N ARG A 603 29.95 17.79 14.08
CA ARG A 603 31.34 18.26 13.95
C ARG A 603 31.81 18.27 12.49
N GLU A 604 31.49 17.25 11.70
CA GLU A 604 31.80 17.23 10.26
C GLU A 604 31.09 18.37 9.51
N LYS A 605 29.83 18.65 9.90
CA LYS A 605 29.00 19.71 9.33
C LYS A 605 29.55 21.12 9.58
N GLN A 606 30.34 21.30 10.64
CA GLN A 606 31.05 22.56 10.91
C GLN A 606 32.44 22.62 10.25
N ARG A 607 33.13 21.48 10.09
CA ARG A 607 34.48 21.43 9.49
C ARG A 607 34.47 21.65 7.97
N LEU A 608 33.40 21.27 7.28
CA LEU A 608 33.24 21.44 5.82
C LEU A 608 32.81 22.87 5.38
N ARG A 609 32.79 23.84 6.29
CA ARG A 609 32.47 25.24 5.97
C ARG A 609 33.68 26.07 5.51
N THR A 610 34.89 25.54 5.58
CA THR A 610 36.10 26.28 5.23
C THR A 610 37.10 25.36 4.55
N SER A 611 37.03 25.25 3.22
CA SER A 611 38.18 25.12 2.32
C SER A 611 37.68 25.24 0.87
N PRO A 612 38.27 26.12 0.03
CA PRO A 612 38.11 26.04 -1.41
C PRO A 612 38.87 24.80 -1.91
N ILE A 613 38.27 24.06 -2.85
CA ILE A 613 38.93 22.94 -3.53
C ILE A 613 39.40 23.51 -4.87
N ASP A 614 40.72 23.58 -5.03
CA ASP A 614 41.38 23.90 -6.29
C ASP A 614 41.16 22.79 -7.33
N ASP A 615 40.95 23.23 -8.57
CA ASP A 615 40.97 22.41 -9.78
C ASP A 615 42.43 22.01 -10.09
N ASP A 616 42.58 20.86 -10.74
CA ASP A 616 43.79 20.32 -11.36
C ASP A 616 44.78 19.52 -10.47
N GLY A 617 44.74 18.19 -10.65
CA GLY A 617 45.81 17.27 -10.29
C GLY A 617 45.33 15.99 -9.62
N PHE A 618 45.10 14.92 -10.39
CA PHE A 618 45.02 13.57 -9.83
C PHE A 618 46.31 12.83 -10.15
N ASP A 619 47.25 12.87 -9.20
CA ASP A 619 48.47 12.08 -9.26
C ASP A 619 48.17 10.62 -8.87
N THR A 620 48.76 9.73 -9.64
CA THR A 620 48.60 8.27 -9.61
C THR A 620 49.32 7.67 -8.41
N GLN A 621 48.63 7.54 -7.27
CA GLN A 621 49.02 6.58 -6.21
C GLN A 621 47.79 5.97 -5.55
N TYR A 622 47.22 4.94 -6.18
CA TYR A 622 46.51 3.91 -5.43
C TYR A 622 47.43 2.71 -5.34
N GLN A 623 47.96 2.48 -4.14
CA GLN A 623 48.66 1.23 -3.81
C GLN A 623 47.73 0.07 -4.14
N ASP A 624 48.29 -0.94 -4.80
CA ASP A 624 47.65 -2.22 -5.08
C ASP A 624 46.94 -2.70 -3.82
N ALA A 625 45.60 -2.64 -3.84
CA ALA A 625 44.80 -3.28 -2.81
C ALA A 625 45.04 -4.77 -2.96
N GLU A 626 45.81 -5.34 -2.04
CA GLU A 626 46.02 -6.77 -1.90
C GLU A 626 44.67 -7.49 -2.05
N GLN A 627 44.68 -8.53 -2.90
CA GLN A 627 43.52 -9.40 -3.05
C GLN A 627 43.08 -9.88 -1.66
N PRO A 628 41.79 -9.79 -1.31
CA PRO A 628 41.32 -10.43 -0.10
C PRO A 628 41.60 -11.92 -0.24
N SER A 629 42.48 -12.42 0.62
CA SER A 629 42.60 -13.84 0.88
C SER A 629 41.21 -14.45 1.04
N SER A 630 40.98 -15.57 0.37
CA SER A 630 39.74 -16.32 0.40
C SER A 630 39.45 -16.86 1.82
N SER A 631 38.87 -16.04 2.69
CA SER A 631 38.44 -16.49 4.03
C SER A 631 37.36 -15.61 4.70
N GLY A 632 36.57 -14.84 3.96
CA GLY A 632 35.42 -14.11 4.51
C GLY A 632 34.14 -14.96 4.51
N SER A 633 33.60 -15.30 5.68
CA SER A 633 32.49 -16.25 5.81
C SER A 633 31.09 -15.72 5.40
N GLY A 634 30.92 -14.50 4.90
CA GLY A 634 29.59 -13.86 4.66
C GLY A 634 29.17 -13.72 3.18
N CYS A 635 27.93 -13.28 2.94
CA CYS A 635 27.37 -12.95 1.62
C CYS A 635 27.31 -11.42 1.42
N PRO A 636 27.96 -10.84 0.39
CA PRO A 636 27.98 -9.40 0.17
C PRO A 636 26.59 -8.81 -0.08
N VAL A 637 26.32 -7.64 0.52
CA VAL A 637 25.07 -6.90 0.34
C VAL A 637 25.33 -5.60 -0.40
N TYR A 638 24.62 -5.40 -1.50
CA TYR A 638 24.50 -4.14 -2.23
C TYR A 638 23.17 -3.48 -1.91
N VAL A 639 23.07 -2.17 -2.09
CA VAL A 639 21.80 -1.43 -1.93
C VAL A 639 21.48 -0.65 -3.19
N MET A 640 20.26 -0.83 -3.71
CA MET A 640 19.82 -0.08 -4.89
C MET A 640 19.56 1.38 -4.50
N LEU A 641 20.14 2.34 -5.23
CA LEU A 641 19.93 3.78 -5.00
C LEU A 641 18.50 4.19 -5.42
N PRO A 642 17.92 5.32 -4.96
CA PRO A 642 16.63 5.83 -5.45
C PRO A 642 16.57 5.93 -6.98
N LEU A 643 15.40 5.63 -7.58
CA LEU A 643 15.19 5.70 -9.04
C LEU A 643 15.55 7.08 -9.61
N ASP A 644 15.30 8.14 -8.83
CA ASP A 644 15.52 9.54 -9.19
C ASP A 644 16.87 10.11 -8.71
N THR A 645 17.84 9.25 -8.37
CA THR A 645 19.18 9.66 -7.94
C THR A 645 19.83 10.61 -8.94
N VAL A 646 19.73 10.29 -10.24
CA VAL A 646 20.10 11.18 -11.33
C VAL A 646 18.83 11.72 -11.97
N TRP A 647 18.79 13.04 -12.18
CA TRP A 647 17.66 13.73 -12.77
C TRP A 647 18.12 14.75 -13.82
N VAL A 648 17.17 15.28 -14.60
CA VAL A 648 17.44 16.33 -15.60
C VAL A 648 16.65 17.59 -15.23
N VAL A 649 17.37 18.72 -15.12
CA VAL A 649 16.78 20.04 -14.89
C VAL A 649 17.18 20.94 -16.07
N GLY A 650 16.21 21.33 -16.89
CA GLY A 650 16.49 21.98 -18.18
C GLY A 650 17.28 21.04 -19.08
N ASN A 651 18.49 21.47 -19.49
CA ASN A 651 19.40 20.69 -20.33
C ASN A 651 20.55 20.04 -19.55
N THR A 652 20.52 20.05 -18.21
CA THR A 652 21.65 19.59 -17.39
C THR A 652 21.26 18.38 -16.55
N SER A 653 22.10 17.33 -16.59
CA SER A 653 22.00 16.20 -15.67
C SER A 653 22.54 16.57 -14.30
N VAL A 654 21.79 16.25 -13.24
CA VAL A 654 22.13 16.56 -11.85
C VAL A 654 21.93 15.36 -10.94
N ILE A 655 22.61 15.34 -9.80
CA ILE A 655 22.34 14.39 -8.71
C ILE A 655 21.28 15.00 -7.79
N LYS A 656 20.14 14.34 -7.63
CA LYS A 656 19.06 14.81 -6.76
C LYS A 656 19.46 14.61 -5.30
N LYS A 657 19.15 15.59 -4.44
CA LYS A 657 19.47 15.56 -3.00
C LYS A 657 20.94 15.20 -2.71
N GLU A 658 21.88 15.71 -3.50
CA GLU A 658 23.31 15.31 -3.47
C GLU A 658 23.93 15.27 -2.06
N ARG A 659 23.67 16.27 -1.21
CA ARG A 659 24.19 16.29 0.17
C ARG A 659 23.65 15.14 1.04
N SER A 660 22.39 14.78 0.86
CA SER A 660 21.78 13.65 1.57
C SER A 660 22.35 12.33 1.07
N LEU A 661 22.66 12.24 -0.23
CA LEU A 661 23.31 11.08 -0.83
C LEU A 661 24.71 10.86 -0.25
N ASP A 662 25.53 11.91 -0.11
CA ASP A 662 26.87 11.79 0.47
C ASP A 662 26.84 11.17 1.88
N ILE A 663 25.90 11.63 2.70
CA ILE A 663 25.65 11.10 4.05
C ILE A 663 25.22 9.64 3.98
N ALA A 664 24.26 9.32 3.11
CA ALA A 664 23.73 7.98 2.95
C ALA A 664 24.83 6.99 2.54
N LEU A 665 25.68 7.35 1.58
CA LEU A 665 26.79 6.51 1.12
C LEU A 665 27.79 6.19 2.25
N HIS A 666 28.17 7.19 3.05
CA HIS A 666 29.03 6.94 4.21
C HIS A 666 28.36 6.06 5.26
N THR A 667 27.06 6.28 5.50
CA THR A 667 26.28 5.50 6.46
C THR A 667 26.18 4.03 6.04
N LEU A 668 25.93 3.76 4.75
CA LEU A 668 25.94 2.43 4.15
C LEU A 668 27.30 1.75 4.30
N LYS A 669 28.39 2.46 3.99
CA LYS A 669 29.74 1.90 4.13
C LYS A 669 30.05 1.51 5.58
N GLN A 670 29.72 2.38 6.54
CA GLN A 670 29.93 2.13 7.97
C GLN A 670 29.13 0.92 8.47
N ALA A 671 27.97 0.65 7.88
CA ALA A 671 27.13 -0.51 8.20
C ALA A 671 27.67 -1.83 7.63
N GLY A 672 28.68 -1.78 6.75
CA GLY A 672 29.23 -2.96 6.09
C GLY A 672 28.58 -3.31 4.76
N VAL A 673 27.86 -2.38 4.13
CA VAL A 673 27.39 -2.54 2.74
C VAL A 673 28.59 -2.57 1.80
N GLU A 674 28.57 -3.51 0.84
CA GLU A 674 29.66 -3.73 -0.11
C GLU A 674 29.66 -2.67 -1.22
N GLY A 675 28.46 -2.32 -1.71
CA GLY A 675 28.29 -1.36 -2.78
C GLY A 675 26.85 -0.96 -3.02
N VAL A 676 26.62 -0.25 -4.10
CA VAL A 676 25.30 0.22 -4.52
C VAL A 676 24.99 -0.21 -5.95
N MET A 677 23.72 -0.47 -6.23
CA MET A 677 23.22 -0.67 -7.60
C MET A 677 22.50 0.59 -8.07
N VAL A 678 22.74 0.99 -9.31
CA VAL A 678 22.17 2.22 -9.87
C VAL A 678 21.81 2.08 -11.34
N ASP A 679 20.61 2.55 -11.67
CA ASP A 679 20.11 2.68 -13.03
C ASP A 679 20.83 3.80 -13.79
N VAL A 680 21.41 3.45 -14.94
CA VAL A 680 21.97 4.38 -15.92
C VAL A 680 20.95 4.56 -17.03
N TRP A 681 20.02 5.49 -16.81
CA TRP A 681 18.85 5.71 -17.67
C TRP A 681 19.21 6.15 -19.09
N TRP A 682 18.85 5.32 -20.08
CA TRP A 682 19.03 5.64 -21.50
C TRP A 682 18.37 6.97 -21.89
N GLY A 683 17.13 7.17 -21.44
CA GLY A 683 16.34 8.38 -21.71
C GLY A 683 16.91 9.69 -21.15
N PHE A 684 17.81 9.63 -20.17
CA PHE A 684 18.51 10.81 -19.66
C PHE A 684 19.87 11.01 -20.30
N VAL A 685 20.62 9.93 -20.50
CA VAL A 685 21.97 10.00 -21.03
C VAL A 685 21.98 10.35 -22.52
N GLU A 686 21.14 9.71 -23.35
CA GLU A 686 21.08 9.96 -24.81
C GLU A 686 19.87 10.87 -25.16
N ARG A 687 19.56 11.83 -24.28
CA ARG A 687 18.37 12.69 -24.41
C ARG A 687 18.46 13.72 -25.54
N ALA A 688 19.67 14.21 -25.81
CA ALA A 688 19.89 15.34 -26.74
C ALA A 688 19.74 14.91 -28.20
N GLY A 689 19.94 13.64 -28.48
CA GLY A 689 19.84 13.05 -29.80
C GLY A 689 20.68 11.78 -29.91
N PRO A 690 20.56 11.07 -31.04
CA PRO A 690 21.34 9.86 -31.30
C PRO A 690 22.85 10.12 -31.15
N ARG A 691 23.52 9.25 -30.39
CA ARG A 691 24.96 9.30 -30.04
C ARG A 691 25.43 10.53 -29.27
N GLN A 692 24.51 11.30 -28.69
CA GLN A 692 24.85 12.45 -27.84
C GLN A 692 24.68 12.07 -26.37
N TYR A 693 25.73 11.51 -25.79
CA TYR A 693 25.73 10.95 -24.44
C TYR A 693 26.18 11.94 -23.37
N ASP A 694 25.32 12.20 -22.38
CA ASP A 694 25.66 12.99 -21.19
C ASP A 694 25.76 12.10 -19.93
N PHE A 695 26.99 11.72 -19.60
CA PHE A 695 27.34 10.99 -18.38
C PHE A 695 27.81 11.89 -17.23
N SER A 696 27.64 13.21 -17.30
CA SER A 696 28.22 14.16 -16.34
C SER A 696 27.80 13.88 -14.89
N ALA A 697 26.50 13.71 -14.64
CA ALA A 697 25.97 13.38 -13.32
C ALA A 697 26.42 11.99 -12.84
N TYR A 698 26.43 10.98 -13.71
CA TYR A 698 26.92 9.64 -13.38
C TYR A 698 28.42 9.63 -13.04
N LYS A 699 29.24 10.42 -13.75
CA LYS A 699 30.67 10.60 -13.41
C LYS A 699 30.86 11.19 -12.03
N LYS A 700 30.06 12.21 -11.69
CA LYS A 700 30.06 12.79 -10.35
C LYS A 700 29.60 11.78 -9.30
N LEU A 701 28.56 11.01 -9.60
CA LEU A 701 28.00 9.99 -8.72
C LEU A 701 28.99 8.87 -8.42
N PHE A 702 29.56 8.23 -9.45
CA PHE A 702 30.48 7.11 -9.27
C PHE A 702 31.76 7.54 -8.54
N ARG A 703 32.22 8.78 -8.75
CA ARG A 703 33.32 9.35 -7.96
C ARG A 703 32.96 9.41 -6.47
N LYS A 704 31.78 9.91 -6.13
CA LYS A 704 31.31 9.98 -4.73
C LYS A 704 31.17 8.61 -4.10
N VAL A 705 30.60 7.64 -4.82
CA VAL A 705 30.48 6.25 -4.36
C VAL A 705 31.86 5.64 -4.10
N GLY A 706 32.81 5.81 -5.04
CA GLY A 706 34.19 5.35 -4.87
C GLY A 706 34.91 6.03 -3.70
N GLN A 707 34.75 7.35 -3.52
CA GLN A 707 35.29 8.10 -2.38
C GLN A 707 34.71 7.64 -1.04
N ALA A 708 33.45 7.17 -1.01
CA ALA A 708 32.85 6.55 0.16
C ALA A 708 33.36 5.11 0.41
N GLY A 709 34.20 4.55 -0.47
CA GLY A 709 34.72 3.18 -0.37
C GLY A 709 33.70 2.10 -0.74
N LEU A 710 32.66 2.45 -1.49
CA LEU A 710 31.63 1.53 -1.97
C LEU A 710 31.86 1.14 -3.43
N LYS A 711 31.40 -0.05 -3.81
CA LYS A 711 31.36 -0.52 -5.21
C LYS A 711 30.08 -0.09 -5.92
N VAL A 712 30.07 -0.19 -7.26
CA VAL A 712 28.96 0.15 -8.14
C VAL A 712 28.62 -1.05 -9.03
N GLN A 713 27.34 -1.43 -9.00
CA GLN A 713 26.70 -2.22 -10.06
C GLN A 713 25.90 -1.25 -10.93
N ALA A 714 26.35 -1.04 -12.17
CA ALA A 714 25.73 -0.09 -13.09
C ALA A 714 24.74 -0.83 -14.01
N VAL A 715 23.46 -0.45 -13.95
CA VAL A 715 22.42 -1.05 -14.79
C VAL A 715 22.24 -0.23 -16.06
N MET A 716 22.41 -0.84 -17.23
CA MET A 716 22.15 -0.22 -18.53
C MET A 716 20.64 -0.24 -18.77
N SER A 717 19.95 0.80 -18.29
CA SER A 717 18.50 0.84 -18.21
C SER A 717 17.90 1.32 -19.55
N PHE A 718 17.78 0.39 -20.51
CA PHE A 718 17.14 0.57 -21.82
C PHE A 718 15.60 0.54 -21.79
N HIS A 719 15.03 0.86 -20.64
CA HIS A 719 13.60 0.82 -20.37
C HIS A 719 13.14 2.11 -19.69
N ALA A 720 11.83 2.37 -19.75
CA ALA A 720 11.14 3.42 -19.00
C ALA A 720 10.81 2.96 -17.58
N ALA A 721 10.61 3.92 -16.67
CA ALA A 721 10.10 3.69 -15.32
C ALA A 721 8.85 4.54 -15.04
N GLY A 722 7.99 4.11 -14.13
CA GLY A 722 6.76 4.78 -13.72
C GLY A 722 5.48 3.97 -13.95
N GLY A 723 5.61 2.69 -14.34
CA GLY A 723 4.49 1.79 -14.68
C GLY A 723 4.49 0.47 -13.91
N ASN A 724 5.51 0.21 -13.10
CA ASN A 724 5.64 -1.01 -12.31
C ASN A 724 5.43 -0.74 -10.82
N VAL A 725 5.17 -1.79 -10.04
CA VAL A 725 5.05 -1.69 -8.57
C VAL A 725 6.37 -1.17 -7.98
N GLY A 726 6.27 -0.14 -7.15
CA GLY A 726 7.43 0.47 -6.50
C GLY A 726 8.08 1.63 -7.27
N ASP A 727 7.62 1.93 -8.50
CA ASP A 727 8.10 3.10 -9.24
C ASP A 727 7.59 4.40 -8.60
N THR A 728 8.52 5.21 -8.08
CA THR A 728 8.21 6.49 -7.42
C THR A 728 8.35 7.70 -8.34
N CYS A 729 8.87 7.51 -9.57
CA CYS A 729 9.05 8.56 -10.55
C CYS A 729 8.79 8.04 -11.98
N LYS A 730 8.52 8.97 -12.90
CA LYS A 730 8.29 8.65 -14.31
C LYS A 730 9.52 9.02 -15.14
N ILE A 731 10.14 8.02 -15.75
CA ILE A 731 11.31 8.14 -16.63
C ILE A 731 10.93 7.52 -17.96
N SER A 732 11.12 8.24 -19.07
CA SER A 732 10.79 7.73 -20.40
C SER A 732 12.03 7.22 -21.14
N LEU A 733 11.82 6.46 -22.21
CA LEU A 733 12.82 6.28 -23.27
C LEU A 733 13.24 7.65 -23.87
N PRO A 734 14.37 7.74 -24.61
CA PRO A 734 14.73 8.98 -25.29
C PRO A 734 13.59 9.49 -26.17
N LYS A 735 13.33 10.79 -26.14
CA LYS A 735 12.20 11.39 -26.87
C LYS A 735 12.22 11.07 -28.36
N TRP A 736 13.41 11.11 -28.97
CA TRP A 736 13.58 10.81 -30.38
C TRP A 736 13.25 9.34 -30.74
N VAL A 737 13.42 8.39 -29.81
CA VAL A 737 12.97 7.00 -29.98
C VAL A 737 11.44 6.96 -29.96
N LEU A 738 10.82 7.69 -29.03
CA LEU A 738 9.36 7.76 -28.92
C LEU A 738 8.70 8.42 -30.14
N GLU A 739 9.34 9.43 -30.72
CA GLU A 739 8.90 10.09 -31.97
C GLU A 739 8.95 9.15 -33.18
N ILE A 740 9.95 8.26 -33.26
CA ILE A 740 9.98 7.19 -34.26
C ILE A 740 8.82 6.22 -34.02
N GLY A 741 8.55 5.89 -32.76
CA GLY A 741 7.43 5.06 -32.35
C GLY A 741 6.05 5.63 -32.66
N GLU A 742 5.92 6.95 -32.81
CA GLU A 742 4.67 7.58 -33.27
C GLU A 742 4.38 7.29 -34.75
N ARG A 743 5.43 7.08 -35.56
CA ARG A 743 5.32 6.75 -36.99
C ARG A 743 5.26 5.25 -37.23
N ASN A 744 5.88 4.47 -36.35
CA ASN A 744 5.97 3.02 -36.46
C ASN A 744 5.69 2.39 -35.09
N LEU A 745 4.42 2.16 -34.79
CA LEU A 745 3.97 1.64 -33.49
C LEU A 745 4.51 0.22 -33.19
N ASP A 746 4.88 -0.55 -34.22
CA ASP A 746 5.38 -1.91 -34.09
C ASP A 746 6.82 -2.00 -33.55
N ILE A 747 7.47 -0.88 -33.25
CA ILE A 747 8.73 -0.91 -32.49
C ILE A 747 8.51 -1.26 -31.01
N PHE A 748 7.26 -1.29 -30.54
CA PHE A 748 6.87 -1.58 -29.17
C PHE A 748 6.17 -2.94 -29.09
N TYR A 749 6.34 -3.62 -27.96
CA TYR A 749 5.61 -4.85 -27.68
C TYR A 749 4.10 -4.63 -27.76
N THR A 750 3.40 -5.62 -28.31
CA THR A 750 1.99 -5.49 -28.65
C THR A 750 1.21 -6.71 -28.21
N ASP A 751 0.11 -6.47 -27.50
CA ASP A 751 -0.81 -7.53 -27.08
C ASP A 751 -1.86 -7.87 -28.15
N LYS A 752 -2.68 -8.89 -27.88
CA LYS A 752 -3.70 -9.37 -28.81
C LYS A 752 -4.73 -8.30 -29.16
N ALA A 753 -4.99 -7.36 -28.26
CA ALA A 753 -5.91 -6.24 -28.46
C ALA A 753 -5.28 -5.07 -29.22
N GLY A 754 -3.99 -5.14 -29.54
CA GLY A 754 -3.25 -4.12 -30.28
C GLY A 754 -2.68 -3.00 -29.39
N TYR A 755 -2.71 -3.13 -28.07
CA TYR A 755 -2.10 -2.16 -27.18
C TYR A 755 -0.58 -2.17 -27.30
N ARG A 756 0.04 -0.98 -27.25
CA ARG A 756 1.49 -0.80 -27.40
C ARG A 756 2.16 -0.47 -26.07
N ASN A 757 3.04 -1.35 -25.59
CA ASN A 757 3.83 -1.08 -24.38
C ASN A 757 5.07 -0.24 -24.72
N ARG A 758 5.07 1.03 -24.28
CA ARG A 758 6.13 2.01 -24.57
C ARG A 758 7.29 2.01 -23.56
N GLU A 759 7.39 0.96 -22.74
CA GLU A 759 8.43 0.84 -21.72
C GLU A 759 9.78 0.45 -22.32
N CYS A 760 9.81 -0.43 -23.31
CA CYS A 760 11.00 -0.87 -24.01
C CYS A 760 10.69 -1.19 -25.48
N LEU A 761 11.73 -1.38 -26.30
CA LEU A 761 11.56 -1.78 -27.70
C LEU A 761 11.22 -3.28 -27.79
N SER A 762 10.37 -3.66 -28.75
CA SER A 762 10.09 -5.06 -29.05
C SER A 762 11.34 -5.73 -29.61
N LEU A 763 11.70 -6.90 -29.08
CA LEU A 763 12.76 -7.73 -29.62
C LEU A 763 12.52 -8.16 -31.07
N GLY A 764 11.28 -8.05 -31.57
CA GLY A 764 10.94 -8.35 -32.96
C GLY A 764 11.73 -7.48 -33.95
N CYS A 765 12.14 -6.28 -33.53
CA CYS A 765 12.88 -5.34 -34.37
C CYS A 765 14.38 -5.23 -34.07
N ASP A 766 14.95 -6.12 -33.24
CA ASP A 766 16.36 -6.10 -32.80
C ASP A 766 17.39 -5.86 -33.92
N ASP A 767 17.16 -6.48 -35.08
CA ASP A 767 18.06 -6.48 -36.23
C ASP A 767 17.56 -5.58 -37.37
N VAL A 768 16.51 -4.79 -37.14
CA VAL A 768 15.91 -3.93 -38.17
C VAL A 768 16.44 -2.48 -38.03
N PRO A 769 17.04 -1.88 -39.07
CA PRO A 769 17.71 -0.59 -38.98
C PRO A 769 16.75 0.62 -39.01
N LEU A 770 15.86 0.70 -38.02
CA LEU A 770 14.75 1.66 -37.96
C LEU A 770 15.15 3.05 -37.41
N PHE A 771 16.30 3.15 -36.75
CA PHE A 771 16.69 4.33 -35.97
C PHE A 771 17.81 5.09 -36.66
N TRP A 772 17.45 5.72 -37.80
CA TRP A 772 18.38 6.40 -38.72
C TRP A 772 19.53 5.48 -39.19
N GLY A 773 19.17 4.28 -39.64
CA GLY A 773 20.12 3.28 -40.13
C GLY A 773 20.75 2.41 -39.03
N ARG A 774 20.46 2.66 -37.75
CA ARG A 774 20.86 1.79 -36.63
C ARG A 774 19.74 0.83 -36.24
N THR A 775 20.13 -0.38 -35.84
CA THR A 775 19.24 -1.36 -35.20
C THR A 775 19.17 -1.13 -33.67
N PRO A 776 18.13 -1.61 -32.96
CA PRO A 776 18.09 -1.61 -31.49
C PRO A 776 19.35 -2.18 -30.83
N VAL A 777 19.82 -3.34 -31.27
CA VAL A 777 21.04 -3.96 -30.71
C VAL A 777 22.27 -3.06 -30.89
N GLN A 778 22.40 -2.41 -32.05
CA GLN A 778 23.48 -1.43 -32.28
C GLN A 778 23.36 -0.20 -31.38
N MET A 779 22.14 0.29 -31.11
CA MET A 779 21.94 1.41 -30.18
C MET A 779 22.35 1.04 -28.75
N TYR A 780 22.03 -0.17 -28.30
CA TYR A 780 22.45 -0.68 -27.00
C TYR A 780 23.97 -0.82 -26.93
N ALA A 781 24.60 -1.39 -27.96
CA ALA A 781 26.05 -1.52 -28.04
C ALA A 781 26.75 -0.15 -28.06
N ASP A 782 26.28 0.81 -28.88
CA ASP A 782 26.83 2.17 -28.93
C ASP A 782 26.76 2.86 -27.54
N PHE A 783 25.65 2.66 -26.82
CA PHE A 783 25.48 3.23 -25.48
C PHE A 783 26.44 2.61 -24.46
N ILE A 784 26.59 1.28 -24.47
CA ILE A 784 27.50 0.56 -23.57
C ILE A 784 28.96 0.91 -23.90
N ASP A 785 29.31 1.03 -25.18
CA ASP A 785 30.64 1.46 -25.63
C ASP A 785 30.97 2.87 -25.13
N ALA A 786 30.02 3.81 -25.25
CA ALA A 786 30.18 5.17 -24.73
C ALA A 786 30.32 5.21 -23.20
N PHE A 787 29.55 4.37 -22.48
CA PHE A 787 29.69 4.20 -21.04
C PHE A 787 31.07 3.63 -20.68
N ALA A 788 31.50 2.56 -21.35
CA ALA A 788 32.76 1.88 -21.11
C ALA A 788 33.95 2.80 -21.36
N ASN A 789 33.99 3.49 -22.50
CA ASN A 789 35.00 4.50 -22.80
C ASN A 789 35.07 5.60 -21.72
N LYS A 790 33.91 6.04 -21.20
CA LYS A 790 33.83 7.08 -20.16
C LYS A 790 34.35 6.62 -18.81
N PHE A 791 34.14 5.36 -18.45
CA PHE A 791 34.32 4.84 -17.09
C PHE A 791 35.36 3.72 -16.95
N GLN A 792 36.07 3.36 -18.02
CA GLN A 792 37.09 2.29 -18.03
C GLN A 792 38.12 2.37 -16.90
N THR A 793 38.46 3.57 -16.42
CA THR A 793 39.40 3.76 -15.30
C THR A 793 38.84 3.32 -13.94
N LEU A 794 37.51 3.25 -13.82
CA LEU A 794 36.79 2.80 -12.63
C LEU A 794 36.46 1.30 -12.65
N PHE A 795 36.66 0.62 -13.78
CA PHE A 795 36.36 -0.81 -13.93
C PHE A 795 37.26 -1.67 -13.04
N GLY A 796 36.64 -2.63 -12.35
CA GLY A 796 37.29 -3.55 -11.43
C GLY A 796 37.68 -2.95 -10.08
N SER A 797 37.66 -1.61 -9.93
CA SER A 797 37.88 -0.92 -8.65
C SER A 797 36.57 -0.44 -8.04
N VAL A 798 35.90 0.52 -8.70
CA VAL A 798 34.64 1.08 -8.24
C VAL A 798 33.48 0.38 -8.94
N ILE A 799 33.50 0.29 -10.27
CA ILE A 799 32.45 -0.39 -11.03
C ILE A 799 32.84 -1.85 -11.17
N THR A 800 32.09 -2.74 -10.52
CA THR A 800 32.38 -4.18 -10.47
C THR A 800 31.48 -5.00 -11.36
N GLU A 801 30.32 -4.47 -11.73
CA GLU A 801 29.36 -5.13 -12.61
C GLU A 801 28.65 -4.13 -13.52
N VAL A 802 28.44 -4.52 -14.77
CA VAL A 802 27.53 -3.88 -15.73
C VAL A 802 26.37 -4.84 -15.98
N THR A 803 25.19 -4.50 -15.45
CA THR A 803 23.98 -5.28 -15.66
C THR A 803 23.25 -4.75 -16.90
N VAL A 804 23.01 -5.59 -17.90
CA VAL A 804 22.36 -5.19 -19.16
C VAL A 804 20.85 -5.35 -19.04
N GLY A 805 20.10 -4.26 -19.23
CA GLY A 805 18.63 -4.31 -19.22
C GLY A 805 18.10 -4.87 -20.54
N LEU A 806 17.26 -5.92 -20.46
CA LEU A 806 16.81 -6.69 -21.65
C LEU A 806 15.29 -6.65 -21.88
N GLY A 807 14.59 -5.72 -21.25
CA GLY A 807 13.14 -5.64 -21.32
C GLY A 807 12.53 -4.71 -20.27
N PRO A 808 11.22 -4.83 -19.98
CA PRO A 808 10.53 -4.01 -18.99
C PRO A 808 11.16 -4.20 -17.60
N ALA A 809 11.27 -3.11 -16.84
CA ALA A 809 12.03 -3.02 -15.58
C ALA A 809 13.51 -3.46 -15.67
N GLY A 810 14.05 -3.60 -16.89
CA GLY A 810 15.40 -4.11 -17.14
C GLY A 810 15.49 -5.64 -17.07
N GLU A 811 14.36 -6.34 -16.93
CA GLU A 811 14.29 -7.79 -16.81
C GLU A 811 14.18 -8.42 -18.22
N LEU A 812 14.83 -9.57 -18.41
CA LEU A 812 14.68 -10.37 -19.63
C LEU A 812 13.32 -11.09 -19.60
N ARG A 813 12.27 -10.41 -20.06
CA ARG A 813 10.91 -10.95 -20.20
C ARG A 813 10.07 -10.11 -21.16
N TYR A 814 8.89 -10.61 -21.47
CA TYR A 814 7.84 -9.81 -22.10
C TYR A 814 7.05 -8.97 -21.07
N PRO A 815 6.43 -7.85 -21.48
CA PRO A 815 5.56 -7.05 -20.61
C PRO A 815 4.16 -7.68 -20.45
N SER A 816 4.09 -8.93 -20.01
CA SER A 816 2.85 -9.72 -19.96
C SER A 816 1.92 -9.39 -18.80
N TYR A 817 2.37 -8.62 -17.81
CA TYR A 817 1.62 -8.21 -16.62
C TYR A 817 1.73 -6.69 -16.34
N PRO A 818 1.22 -5.81 -17.24
CA PRO A 818 1.29 -4.37 -17.05
C PRO A 818 0.34 -3.90 -15.94
N GLU A 819 0.87 -3.72 -14.72
CA GLU A 819 0.06 -3.32 -13.56
C GLU A 819 -0.25 -1.81 -13.53
N GLY A 820 0.69 -0.95 -13.95
CA GLY A 820 0.59 0.50 -13.77
C GLY A 820 -0.55 1.20 -14.52
N ASP A 821 -1.12 0.58 -15.55
CA ASP A 821 -2.33 1.08 -16.24
C ASP A 821 -3.61 0.30 -15.88
N GLY A 822 -3.50 -0.66 -14.97
CA GLY A 822 -4.61 -1.43 -14.40
C GLY A 822 -5.17 -2.53 -15.30
N ARG A 823 -4.56 -2.81 -16.47
CA ARG A 823 -5.00 -3.91 -17.37
C ARG A 823 -4.74 -5.28 -16.77
N TRP A 824 -3.61 -5.45 -16.10
CA TRP A 824 -3.32 -6.66 -15.33
C TRP A 824 -3.41 -6.41 -13.83
N ARG A 825 -3.83 -7.43 -13.08
CA ARG A 825 -3.81 -7.47 -11.62
C ARG A 825 -3.38 -8.86 -11.17
N PHE A 826 -2.56 -8.92 -10.14
CA PHE A 826 -2.20 -10.17 -9.49
C PHE A 826 -3.46 -10.92 -9.00
N PRO A 827 -3.58 -12.25 -9.21
CA PRO A 827 -2.63 -13.16 -9.85
C PRO A 827 -3.04 -13.53 -11.30
N GLY A 828 -3.41 -12.60 -12.17
CA GLY A 828 -3.83 -12.92 -13.55
C GLY A 828 -2.74 -13.66 -14.36
N VAL A 829 -3.13 -14.53 -15.31
CA VAL A 829 -2.16 -15.27 -16.16
C VAL A 829 -1.32 -14.39 -17.09
N GLY A 830 -1.69 -13.12 -17.29
CA GLY A 830 -1.03 -12.23 -18.25
C GLY A 830 -1.47 -12.47 -19.69
N GLU A 831 -0.83 -11.81 -20.65
CA GLU A 831 -1.06 -12.02 -22.09
C GLU A 831 0.24 -12.10 -22.87
N PHE A 832 0.26 -12.92 -23.93
CA PHE A 832 1.35 -12.95 -24.90
C PHE A 832 1.50 -11.61 -25.62
N GLN A 833 2.73 -11.10 -25.71
CA GLN A 833 3.07 -9.77 -26.21
C GLN A 833 3.72 -9.79 -27.60
N CYS A 834 3.27 -10.70 -28.47
CA CYS A 834 3.92 -11.01 -29.75
C CYS A 834 3.22 -10.46 -31.00
N TYR A 835 2.31 -9.50 -30.85
CA TYR A 835 1.41 -9.07 -31.93
C TYR A 835 1.91 -7.85 -32.71
N ASP A 836 3.16 -7.42 -32.51
CA ASP A 836 3.78 -6.44 -33.40
C ASP A 836 4.14 -7.10 -34.74
N LYS A 837 4.18 -6.31 -35.81
CA LYS A 837 4.36 -6.86 -37.16
C LYS A 837 5.63 -7.69 -37.32
N TYR A 838 6.71 -7.36 -36.61
CA TYR A 838 7.99 -8.04 -36.78
C TYR A 838 7.98 -9.41 -36.08
N MET A 839 7.40 -9.49 -34.89
CA MET A 839 7.18 -10.75 -34.21
C MET A 839 6.21 -11.64 -34.99
N LEU A 840 5.12 -11.09 -35.54
CA LEU A 840 4.19 -11.86 -36.38
C LEU A 840 4.85 -12.40 -37.65
N GLU A 841 5.73 -11.62 -38.29
CA GLU A 841 6.51 -12.08 -39.46
C GLU A 841 7.53 -13.16 -39.08
N SER A 842 8.14 -13.07 -37.89
CA SER A 842 8.99 -14.15 -37.35
C SER A 842 8.19 -15.43 -37.10
N LEU A 843 7.02 -15.32 -36.46
CA LEU A 843 6.14 -16.45 -36.19
C LEU A 843 5.69 -17.14 -37.49
N LYS A 844 5.30 -16.35 -38.49
CA LYS A 844 4.89 -16.87 -39.80
C LYS A 844 6.01 -17.67 -40.46
N ARG A 845 7.23 -17.14 -40.49
CA ARG A 845 8.40 -17.85 -41.04
C ARG A 845 8.73 -19.13 -40.27
N ALA A 846 8.61 -19.11 -38.95
CA ALA A 846 8.80 -20.29 -38.12
C ALA A 846 7.75 -21.37 -38.41
N ALA A 847 6.50 -20.98 -38.61
CA ALA A 847 5.38 -21.86 -38.92
C ALA A 847 5.52 -22.49 -40.32
N ASP A 848 5.91 -21.69 -41.32
CA ASP A 848 6.21 -22.18 -42.68
C ASP A 848 7.35 -23.21 -42.66
N LYS A 849 8.43 -22.94 -41.90
CA LYS A 849 9.56 -23.86 -41.75
C LYS A 849 9.18 -25.15 -41.02
N ALA A 850 8.23 -25.09 -40.09
CA ALA A 850 7.71 -26.26 -39.39
C ALA A 850 6.75 -27.11 -40.25
N GLY A 851 6.42 -26.67 -41.47
CA GLY A 851 5.46 -27.34 -42.35
C GLY A 851 4.00 -27.10 -41.98
N HIS A 852 3.73 -26.09 -41.13
CA HIS A 852 2.40 -25.74 -40.63
C HIS A 852 2.12 -24.24 -40.77
N PRO A 853 1.97 -23.70 -42.02
CA PRO A 853 1.73 -22.27 -42.25
C PRO A 853 0.54 -21.71 -41.45
N GLU A 854 -0.46 -22.54 -41.17
CA GLU A 854 -1.66 -22.18 -40.41
C GLU A 854 -1.37 -21.79 -38.96
N TRP A 855 -0.23 -22.22 -38.39
CA TRP A 855 0.22 -21.82 -37.05
C TRP A 855 0.79 -20.40 -37.02
N GLY A 856 1.08 -19.82 -38.19
CA GLY A 856 1.69 -18.50 -38.35
C GLY A 856 0.71 -17.32 -38.27
N HIS A 857 -0.59 -17.56 -38.13
CA HIS A 857 -1.61 -16.51 -38.18
C HIS A 857 -1.64 -15.59 -36.95
N GLY A 858 -1.04 -16.00 -35.84
CA GLY A 858 -0.99 -15.22 -34.59
C GLY A 858 -0.74 -16.10 -33.37
N GLY A 859 -0.70 -15.47 -32.19
CA GLY A 859 -0.61 -16.19 -30.92
C GLY A 859 -1.88 -16.98 -30.58
N PRO A 860 -1.83 -17.83 -29.54
CA PRO A 860 -2.95 -18.67 -29.15
C PRO A 860 -4.22 -17.85 -28.86
N HIS A 861 -5.28 -18.11 -29.62
CA HIS A 861 -6.53 -17.35 -29.53
C HIS A 861 -7.31 -17.65 -28.25
N ASP A 862 -7.02 -18.79 -27.62
CA ASP A 862 -7.70 -19.42 -26.50
C ASP A 862 -6.93 -19.29 -25.16
N ALA A 863 -5.92 -18.41 -25.12
CA ALA A 863 -5.13 -18.06 -23.93
C ALA A 863 -5.83 -17.13 -22.93
N GLY A 864 -7.10 -16.75 -23.18
CA GLY A 864 -7.84 -15.84 -22.32
C GLY A 864 -7.36 -14.39 -22.45
N HIS A 865 -7.39 -13.67 -21.32
CA HIS A 865 -6.96 -12.27 -21.19
C HIS A 865 -6.13 -12.08 -19.91
N TYR A 866 -5.56 -10.89 -19.69
CA TYR A 866 -4.60 -10.60 -18.62
C TYR A 866 -4.98 -11.16 -17.23
N ASN A 867 -6.26 -11.06 -16.87
CA ASN A 867 -6.79 -11.42 -15.55
C ASN A 867 -7.54 -12.76 -15.52
N SER A 868 -7.47 -13.55 -16.59
CA SER A 868 -7.98 -14.92 -16.57
C SER A 868 -7.22 -15.76 -15.54
N ARG A 869 -7.85 -16.80 -15.00
CA ARG A 869 -7.17 -17.85 -14.23
C ARG A 869 -6.66 -18.92 -15.18
N SER A 870 -5.57 -19.60 -14.81
CA SER A 870 -4.99 -20.68 -15.66
C SER A 870 -6.05 -21.70 -16.10
N ASN A 871 -6.87 -22.18 -15.17
CA ASN A 871 -7.89 -23.19 -15.43
C ASN A 871 -9.17 -22.65 -16.11
N ASP A 872 -9.33 -21.34 -16.24
CA ASP A 872 -10.49 -20.74 -16.92
C ASP A 872 -10.27 -20.60 -18.43
N THR A 873 -9.03 -20.83 -18.90
CA THR A 873 -8.66 -20.76 -20.31
C THR A 873 -8.60 -22.16 -20.92
N GLU A 874 -8.89 -22.30 -22.22
CA GLU A 874 -8.67 -23.58 -22.90
C GLU A 874 -7.18 -23.82 -23.18
N PHE A 875 -6.40 -22.76 -23.40
CA PHE A 875 -4.98 -22.90 -23.68
C PHE A 875 -4.20 -23.37 -22.46
N PHE A 876 -4.34 -22.72 -21.29
CA PHE A 876 -3.56 -22.99 -20.06
C PHE A 876 -4.22 -24.00 -19.11
N ASN A 877 -5.29 -24.68 -19.53
CA ASN A 877 -6.00 -25.60 -18.65
C ASN A 877 -5.07 -26.72 -18.15
N THR A 878 -5.19 -27.07 -16.86
CA THR A 878 -4.52 -28.25 -16.29
C THR A 878 -5.00 -29.53 -17.00
N TYR A 879 -6.30 -29.67 -17.24
CA TYR A 879 -6.88 -30.84 -17.88
C TYR A 879 -7.04 -30.62 -19.39
N LYS A 880 -6.19 -31.30 -20.19
CA LYS A 880 -6.19 -31.24 -21.67
C LYS A 880 -5.96 -29.83 -22.25
N GLY A 881 -5.25 -28.95 -21.55
CA GLY A 881 -4.91 -27.62 -22.06
C GLY A 881 -4.10 -27.69 -23.36
N ARG A 882 -4.39 -26.79 -24.31
CA ARG A 882 -3.74 -26.79 -25.63
C ARG A 882 -2.27 -26.36 -25.57
N TRP A 883 -1.79 -25.82 -24.45
CA TRP A 883 -0.38 -25.52 -24.20
C TRP A 883 0.55 -26.73 -24.44
N ASN A 884 0.08 -27.96 -24.18
CA ASN A 884 0.85 -29.19 -24.36
C ASN A 884 0.58 -29.90 -25.71
N TRP A 885 -0.24 -29.32 -26.59
CA TRP A 885 -0.50 -29.87 -27.92
C TRP A 885 0.62 -29.50 -28.90
N SER A 886 0.61 -30.06 -30.12
CA SER A 886 1.64 -29.79 -31.14
C SER A 886 1.80 -28.29 -31.42
N TYR A 887 0.70 -27.57 -31.61
CA TYR A 887 0.72 -26.10 -31.78
C TYR A 887 1.22 -25.37 -30.53
N GLY A 888 0.71 -25.74 -29.34
CA GLY A 888 1.12 -25.09 -28.09
C GLY A 888 2.61 -25.22 -27.82
N ARG A 889 3.16 -26.43 -27.99
CA ARG A 889 4.60 -26.69 -27.88
C ARG A 889 5.42 -25.91 -28.90
N PHE A 890 4.98 -25.89 -30.17
CA PHE A 890 5.61 -25.08 -31.22
C PHE A 890 5.63 -23.59 -30.84
N PHE A 891 4.48 -23.02 -30.49
CA PHE A 891 4.35 -21.60 -30.19
C PHE A 891 5.16 -21.20 -28.95
N LEU A 892 5.08 -21.97 -27.87
CA LEU A 892 5.81 -21.69 -26.63
C LEU A 892 7.32 -21.81 -26.82
N THR A 893 7.79 -22.82 -27.59
CA THR A 893 9.20 -22.91 -27.99
C THR A 893 9.62 -21.67 -28.75
N TRP A 894 8.91 -21.29 -29.82
CA TRP A 894 9.21 -20.08 -30.60
C TRP A 894 9.24 -18.83 -29.72
N TYR A 895 8.22 -18.63 -28.88
CA TYR A 895 8.09 -17.44 -28.05
C TYR A 895 9.22 -17.34 -27.02
N SER A 896 9.59 -18.44 -26.35
CA SER A 896 10.73 -18.44 -25.43
C SER A 896 12.08 -18.33 -26.15
N ASP A 897 12.22 -18.92 -27.34
CA ASP A 897 13.45 -18.87 -28.12
C ASP A 897 13.72 -17.46 -28.65
N MET A 898 12.69 -16.69 -29.00
CA MET A 898 12.81 -15.28 -29.38
C MET A 898 13.43 -14.45 -28.24
N LEU A 899 12.99 -14.69 -26.99
CA LEU A 899 13.55 -14.04 -25.80
C LEU A 899 15.00 -14.47 -25.52
N LEU A 900 15.30 -15.77 -25.69
CA LEU A 900 16.66 -16.29 -25.53
C LEU A 900 17.63 -15.71 -26.58
N GLN A 901 17.20 -15.63 -27.83
CA GLN A 901 18.00 -15.06 -28.93
C GLN A 901 18.20 -13.55 -28.78
N HIS A 902 17.20 -12.82 -28.28
CA HIS A 902 17.34 -11.40 -27.93
C HIS A 902 18.48 -11.20 -26.93
N ALA A 903 18.46 -11.93 -25.81
CA ALA A 903 19.52 -11.87 -24.81
C ALA A 903 20.88 -12.24 -25.41
N ASP A 904 20.95 -13.29 -26.23
CA ASP A 904 22.19 -13.74 -26.86
C ASP A 904 22.81 -12.67 -27.77
N ARG A 905 22.00 -12.01 -28.61
CA ARG A 905 22.45 -10.91 -29.48
C ARG A 905 22.95 -9.72 -28.68
N VAL A 906 22.17 -9.27 -27.69
CA VAL A 906 22.51 -8.08 -26.91
C VAL A 906 23.74 -8.33 -26.04
N LEU A 907 23.86 -9.50 -25.41
CA LEU A 907 25.03 -9.85 -24.60
C LEU A 907 26.29 -10.05 -25.46
N THR A 908 26.17 -10.62 -26.66
CA THR A 908 27.28 -10.67 -27.62
C THR A 908 27.79 -9.27 -27.92
N ALA A 909 26.90 -8.36 -28.31
CA ALA A 909 27.26 -6.99 -28.64
C ALA A 909 27.82 -6.20 -27.44
N ALA A 910 27.25 -6.42 -26.24
CA ALA A 910 27.73 -5.81 -25.00
C ALA A 910 29.13 -6.32 -24.62
N ALA A 911 29.38 -7.63 -24.71
CA ALA A 911 30.67 -8.24 -24.43
C ALA A 911 31.74 -7.71 -25.39
N GLU A 912 31.43 -7.61 -26.69
CA GLU A 912 32.35 -7.05 -27.68
C GLU A 912 32.81 -5.63 -27.34
N VAL A 913 31.90 -4.74 -26.92
CA VAL A 913 32.26 -3.35 -26.58
C VAL A 913 32.90 -3.22 -25.21
N LEU A 914 32.46 -3.99 -24.21
CA LEU A 914 33.08 -3.97 -22.87
C LEU A 914 34.52 -4.49 -22.91
N ASN A 915 34.80 -5.51 -23.73
CA ASN A 915 36.14 -6.07 -23.89
C ASN A 915 37.11 -5.16 -24.66
N LYS A 916 36.62 -4.17 -25.43
CA LYS A 916 37.48 -3.13 -26.04
C LYS A 916 38.09 -2.20 -24.99
N HIS A 917 37.37 -1.95 -23.89
CA HIS A 917 37.68 -0.91 -22.91
C HIS A 917 38.06 -1.52 -21.57
N GLY A 918 39.36 -1.71 -21.34
CA GLY A 918 39.89 -2.15 -20.05
C GLY A 918 41.23 -2.85 -20.18
N ARG A 919 42.13 -2.65 -19.21
CA ARG A 919 43.30 -3.52 -19.07
C ARG A 919 42.87 -4.77 -18.28
N PRO A 920 43.08 -5.99 -18.80
CA PRO A 920 42.84 -7.21 -18.01
C PRO A 920 43.61 -7.13 -16.69
N ARG A 921 42.91 -7.29 -15.55
CA ARG A 921 43.50 -7.07 -14.22
C ARG A 921 43.94 -8.34 -13.51
N VAL A 922 43.47 -9.51 -13.94
CA VAL A 922 43.78 -10.78 -13.26
C VAL A 922 44.35 -11.78 -14.25
N PHE A 923 45.49 -12.35 -13.86
CA PHE A 923 46.29 -13.31 -14.58
C PHE A 923 46.18 -14.65 -13.86
N ARG A 924 45.59 -15.66 -14.50
CA ARG A 924 45.67 -17.04 -14.02
C ARG A 924 46.54 -17.82 -14.99
N SER A 925 47.69 -18.30 -14.53
CA SER A 925 48.55 -19.20 -15.30
C SER A 925 48.16 -20.65 -14.99
N MET A 926 47.64 -21.39 -15.96
CA MET A 926 47.41 -22.83 -15.82
C MET A 926 48.43 -23.60 -16.65
N ARG A 927 49.06 -24.63 -16.06
CA ARG A 927 49.86 -25.57 -16.85
C ARG A 927 48.92 -26.58 -17.50
N ASP A 928 48.93 -26.64 -18.82
CA ASP A 928 48.30 -27.69 -19.59
C ASP A 928 48.96 -29.03 -19.20
N ALA A 929 48.16 -29.93 -18.63
CA ALA A 929 48.61 -31.22 -18.14
C ALA A 929 49.08 -32.16 -19.27
N SER A 930 48.74 -31.88 -20.53
CA SER A 930 49.06 -32.72 -21.68
C SER A 930 50.39 -32.36 -22.37
N ASN A 931 50.81 -31.09 -22.32
CA ASN A 931 52.00 -30.61 -23.05
C ASN A 931 52.92 -29.69 -22.21
N GLY A 932 52.55 -29.37 -20.97
CA GLY A 932 53.33 -28.53 -20.06
C GLY A 932 53.32 -27.04 -20.40
N HIS A 933 52.57 -26.58 -21.40
CA HIS A 933 52.43 -25.18 -21.75
C HIS A 933 51.70 -24.40 -20.66
N VAL A 934 52.12 -23.16 -20.43
CA VAL A 934 51.44 -22.26 -19.50
C VAL A 934 50.41 -21.44 -20.29
N ILE A 935 49.12 -21.71 -20.04
CA ILE A 935 48.00 -20.95 -20.57
C ILE A 935 47.77 -19.75 -19.66
N TYR A 936 47.77 -18.56 -20.24
CA TYR A 936 47.43 -17.31 -19.55
C TYR A 936 45.96 -16.97 -19.77
N GLU A 937 45.17 -17.01 -18.69
CA GLU A 937 43.76 -16.62 -18.70
C GLU A 937 43.63 -15.20 -18.14
N PHE A 938 43.07 -14.31 -18.95
CA PHE A 938 42.82 -12.91 -18.64
C PHE A 938 41.36 -12.74 -18.24
N ALA A 939 41.11 -12.33 -16.99
CA ALA A 939 39.74 -12.02 -16.57
C ALA A 939 39.27 -10.67 -17.13
N PRO A 940 37.98 -10.54 -17.51
CA PRO A 940 37.42 -9.27 -17.97
C PRO A 940 37.53 -8.18 -16.89
N ALA A 941 37.67 -6.93 -17.32
CA ALA A 941 37.87 -5.79 -16.41
C ALA A 941 36.63 -5.49 -15.54
N VAL A 942 35.44 -5.91 -15.99
CA VAL A 942 34.17 -5.76 -15.29
C VAL A 942 33.28 -6.96 -15.60
N LYS A 943 32.48 -7.42 -14.63
CA LYS A 943 31.52 -8.51 -14.86
C LYS A 943 30.30 -8.01 -15.61
N MET A 944 29.74 -8.86 -16.46
CA MET A 944 28.47 -8.62 -17.12
C MET A 944 27.36 -9.38 -16.39
N GLY A 945 26.17 -8.78 -16.25
CA GLY A 945 25.03 -9.43 -15.60
C GLY A 945 23.70 -9.14 -16.30
N ILE A 946 22.66 -9.92 -15.98
CA ILE A 946 21.27 -9.67 -16.39
C ILE A 946 20.30 -9.83 -15.22
N LYS A 947 19.04 -9.44 -15.42
CA LYS A 947 17.94 -9.70 -14.48
C LYS A 947 16.90 -10.64 -15.06
N LEU A 948 16.44 -11.61 -14.27
CA LEU A 948 15.23 -12.39 -14.54
C LEU A 948 14.19 -12.14 -13.45
N ALA A 949 12.93 -12.01 -13.87
CA ALA A 949 11.79 -11.80 -12.99
C ALA A 949 11.35 -13.09 -12.27
N GLY A 950 11.03 -13.00 -10.99
CA GLY A 950 10.39 -14.05 -10.19
C GLY A 950 8.89 -14.13 -10.42
N VAL A 951 8.46 -14.75 -11.52
CA VAL A 951 7.04 -14.93 -11.86
C VAL A 951 6.48 -16.12 -11.10
N HIS A 952 6.10 -15.91 -9.84
CA HIS A 952 5.83 -16.98 -8.89
C HIS A 952 4.36 -17.45 -8.82
N TRP A 953 3.42 -16.73 -9.42
CA TRP A 953 1.99 -17.11 -9.44
C TRP A 953 1.67 -18.06 -10.58
N TRP A 954 0.67 -18.93 -10.37
CA TRP A 954 0.39 -20.10 -11.21
C TRP A 954 1.52 -21.13 -11.32
N TYR A 955 2.62 -20.98 -10.58
CA TYR A 955 3.73 -21.95 -10.58
C TYR A 955 3.26 -23.37 -10.20
N ARG A 956 2.27 -23.49 -9.30
CA ARG A 956 1.68 -24.80 -8.92
C ARG A 956 0.54 -25.26 -9.85
N SER A 957 0.40 -24.67 -11.04
CA SER A 957 -0.45 -25.19 -12.11
C SER A 957 0.40 -25.94 -13.11
N ASP A 958 -0.12 -26.98 -13.78
CA ASP A 958 0.68 -27.79 -14.71
C ASP A 958 1.29 -26.96 -15.85
N SER A 959 0.56 -25.93 -16.30
CA SER A 959 0.99 -25.07 -17.41
C SER A 959 1.95 -23.95 -16.98
N HIS A 960 2.04 -23.62 -15.68
CA HIS A 960 2.80 -22.45 -15.22
C HIS A 960 2.43 -21.15 -15.98
N ALA A 961 1.13 -20.88 -16.13
CA ALA A 961 0.60 -19.96 -17.15
C ALA A 961 1.26 -18.57 -17.19
N ALA A 962 1.58 -17.96 -16.05
CA ALA A 962 2.21 -16.64 -16.00
C ALA A 962 3.68 -16.66 -16.45
N GLU A 963 4.41 -17.73 -16.17
CA GLU A 963 5.78 -17.91 -16.68
C GLU A 963 5.75 -18.00 -18.21
N LEU A 964 4.79 -18.76 -18.77
CA LEU A 964 4.63 -18.90 -20.21
C LEU A 964 4.36 -17.56 -20.91
N THR A 965 3.44 -16.74 -20.38
CA THR A 965 3.16 -15.42 -20.98
C THR A 965 4.32 -14.44 -20.80
N ALA A 966 5.10 -14.55 -19.72
CA ALA A 966 6.32 -13.78 -19.51
C ALA A 966 7.48 -14.20 -20.44
N GLY A 967 7.37 -15.35 -21.10
CA GLY A 967 8.35 -15.89 -22.05
C GLY A 967 9.24 -17.00 -21.48
N TYR A 968 9.06 -17.37 -20.21
CA TYR A 968 9.73 -18.51 -19.62
C TYR A 968 8.92 -19.77 -19.92
N TYR A 969 9.38 -20.59 -20.85
CA TYR A 969 8.72 -21.86 -21.16
C TYR A 969 9.01 -22.92 -20.07
N ASN A 970 8.67 -22.60 -18.83
CA ASN A 970 8.69 -23.48 -17.69
C ASN A 970 7.33 -24.15 -17.56
N THR A 971 7.31 -25.44 -17.24
CA THR A 971 6.08 -26.21 -16.97
C THR A 971 6.42 -27.28 -15.95
N HIS A 972 5.42 -28.00 -15.46
CA HIS A 972 5.66 -29.12 -14.54
C HIS A 972 6.61 -30.20 -15.10
N GLU A 973 6.65 -30.38 -16.43
CA GLU A 973 7.49 -31.39 -17.11
C GLU A 973 8.78 -30.82 -17.70
N ARG A 974 8.92 -29.49 -17.78
CA ARG A 974 10.05 -28.82 -18.47
C ARG A 974 10.61 -27.69 -17.62
N ASN A 975 11.87 -27.79 -17.25
CA ASN A 975 12.60 -26.67 -16.64
C ASN A 975 12.93 -25.61 -17.70
N GLY A 976 12.18 -24.51 -17.68
CA GLY A 976 12.31 -23.40 -18.63
C GLY A 976 13.53 -22.51 -18.43
N TYR A 977 14.21 -22.61 -17.28
CA TYR A 977 15.35 -21.76 -16.92
C TYR A 977 16.69 -22.29 -17.43
N LYS A 978 16.84 -23.61 -17.64
CA LYS A 978 18.08 -24.22 -18.13
C LYS A 978 18.64 -23.61 -19.43
N PRO A 979 17.83 -23.34 -20.48
CA PRO A 979 18.33 -22.70 -21.69
C PRO A 979 18.94 -21.32 -21.45
N PHE A 980 18.34 -20.53 -20.54
CA PHE A 980 18.89 -19.23 -20.15
C PHE A 980 20.23 -19.39 -19.42
N MET A 981 20.36 -20.36 -18.51
CA MET A 981 21.63 -20.63 -17.82
C MET A 981 22.73 -21.08 -18.79
N ALA A 982 22.39 -21.93 -19.76
CA ALA A 982 23.31 -22.33 -20.82
C ALA A 982 23.79 -21.12 -21.63
N MET A 983 22.89 -20.20 -21.99
CA MET A 983 23.22 -18.97 -22.70
C MET A 983 24.12 -18.05 -21.86
N LEU A 984 23.78 -17.81 -20.58
CA LEU A 984 24.58 -16.97 -19.69
C LEU A 984 25.99 -17.53 -19.46
N ARG A 985 26.11 -18.86 -19.35
CA ARG A 985 27.41 -19.53 -19.21
C ARG A 985 28.33 -19.30 -20.42
N ARG A 986 27.78 -19.18 -21.63
CA ARG A 986 28.56 -18.86 -22.85
C ARG A 986 29.12 -17.43 -22.82
N HIS A 987 28.40 -16.51 -22.18
CA HIS A 987 28.77 -15.08 -22.08
C HIS A 987 29.54 -14.72 -20.81
N ASP A 988 29.84 -15.70 -19.95
CA ASP A 988 30.41 -15.49 -18.61
C ASP A 988 29.62 -14.43 -17.80
N ALA A 989 28.29 -14.44 -17.97
CA ALA A 989 27.39 -13.47 -17.37
C ALA A 989 26.81 -13.96 -16.04
N SER A 990 26.62 -13.04 -15.08
CA SER A 990 25.89 -13.29 -13.84
C SER A 990 24.39 -13.13 -14.02
N LEU A 991 23.63 -13.80 -13.17
CA LEU A 991 22.18 -13.66 -13.07
C LEU A 991 21.81 -12.95 -11.77
N SER A 992 20.92 -11.96 -11.83
CA SER A 992 20.16 -11.48 -10.68
C SER A 992 18.71 -11.95 -10.77
N PHE A 993 18.19 -12.53 -9.69
CA PHE A 993 16.82 -13.06 -9.63
C PHE A 993 16.03 -12.43 -8.49
N THR A 994 14.77 -12.06 -8.76
CA THR A 994 13.89 -11.39 -7.78
C THR A 994 13.13 -12.38 -6.88
N CYS A 995 12.38 -11.87 -5.90
CA CYS A 995 11.52 -12.63 -4.96
C CYS A 995 12.26 -13.46 -3.90
N VAL A 996 13.53 -13.16 -3.60
CA VAL A 996 14.32 -13.94 -2.63
C VAL A 996 13.86 -13.79 -1.17
N GLU A 997 13.02 -12.80 -0.88
CA GLU A 997 12.44 -12.55 0.44
C GLU A 997 11.11 -13.29 0.69
N MET A 998 10.46 -13.79 -0.38
CA MET A 998 9.10 -14.29 -0.32
C MET A 998 9.00 -15.74 0.17
N ARG A 999 7.86 -16.07 0.80
CA ARG A 999 7.48 -17.43 1.19
C ARG A 999 6.12 -17.81 0.64
N ASP A 1000 5.93 -19.10 0.40
CA ASP A 1000 4.70 -19.64 -0.20
C ASP A 1000 3.45 -19.32 0.64
N CYS A 1001 3.59 -19.29 1.97
CA CYS A 1001 2.50 -19.00 2.90
C CYS A 1001 2.06 -17.52 2.93
N GLU A 1002 2.80 -16.62 2.29
CA GLU A 1002 2.45 -15.20 2.18
C GLU A 1002 1.48 -14.92 1.03
N HIS A 1003 1.14 -15.94 0.24
CA HIS A 1003 0.32 -15.80 -0.95
C HIS A 1003 -1.02 -16.53 -0.83
N PRO A 1004 -2.08 -16.01 -1.48
CA PRO A 1004 -3.39 -16.67 -1.52
C PRO A 1004 -3.30 -18.02 -2.23
N GLU A 1005 -4.00 -19.03 -1.71
CA GLU A 1005 -3.98 -20.39 -2.23
C GLU A 1005 -4.49 -20.45 -3.68
N GLU A 1006 -5.50 -19.66 -4.01
CA GLU A 1006 -6.09 -19.57 -5.34
C GLU A 1006 -5.12 -19.05 -6.42
N ALA A 1007 -4.05 -18.33 -6.02
CA ALA A 1007 -3.01 -17.86 -6.94
C ALA A 1007 -2.02 -18.96 -7.33
N LYS A 1008 -2.07 -20.13 -6.67
CA LYS A 1008 -1.17 -21.27 -6.90
C LYS A 1008 0.31 -20.84 -6.89
N CYS A 1009 0.67 -19.93 -5.99
CA CYS A 1009 2.02 -19.39 -5.90
C CYS A 1009 3.02 -20.39 -5.34
N SER A 1010 4.28 -20.30 -5.80
CA SER A 1010 5.40 -20.93 -5.10
C SER A 1010 6.73 -20.23 -5.36
N PRO A 1011 6.96 -19.03 -4.80
CA PRO A 1011 8.25 -18.34 -4.93
C PRO A 1011 9.42 -19.18 -4.39
N GLN A 1012 9.20 -20.03 -3.37
CA GLN A 1012 10.27 -20.82 -2.78
C GLN A 1012 10.73 -21.95 -3.70
N ILE A 1013 9.80 -22.68 -4.32
CA ILE A 1013 10.14 -23.75 -5.26
C ILE A 1013 10.70 -23.15 -6.56
N LEU A 1014 10.14 -22.03 -7.03
CA LEU A 1014 10.68 -21.30 -8.16
C LEU A 1014 12.14 -20.90 -7.93
N LEU A 1015 12.45 -20.24 -6.81
CA LEU A 1015 13.81 -19.83 -6.48
C LEU A 1015 14.76 -21.04 -6.40
N GLN A 1016 14.31 -22.14 -5.78
CA GLN A 1016 15.10 -23.36 -5.69
C GLN A 1016 15.41 -23.95 -7.08
N GLN A 1017 14.42 -23.99 -7.98
CA GLN A 1017 14.60 -24.44 -9.37
C GLN A 1017 15.64 -23.60 -10.12
N VAL A 1018 15.64 -22.29 -9.91
CA VAL A 1018 16.59 -21.35 -10.52
C VAL A 1018 17.98 -21.50 -9.93
N ILE A 1019 18.10 -21.68 -8.60
CA ILE A 1019 19.38 -21.98 -7.93
C ILE A 1019 19.98 -23.26 -8.49
N GLU A 1020 19.22 -24.34 -8.57
CA GLU A 1020 19.68 -25.63 -9.09
C GLU A 1020 20.13 -25.53 -10.56
N ALA A 1021 19.38 -24.81 -11.39
CA ALA A 1021 19.77 -24.57 -12.77
C ALA A 1021 21.05 -23.72 -12.87
N ALA A 1022 21.19 -22.67 -12.07
CA ALA A 1022 22.39 -21.84 -12.06
C ALA A 1022 23.62 -22.64 -11.61
N GLU A 1023 23.47 -23.48 -10.58
CA GLU A 1023 24.52 -24.39 -10.09
C GLU A 1023 24.95 -25.42 -11.14
N GLU A 1024 24.00 -26.05 -11.83
CA GLU A 1024 24.25 -27.05 -12.86
C GLU A 1024 25.14 -26.49 -13.99
N TYR A 1025 24.94 -25.23 -14.37
CA TYR A 1025 25.69 -24.57 -15.44
C TYR A 1025 26.86 -23.70 -14.94
N GLY A 1026 27.05 -23.57 -13.62
CA GLY A 1026 28.10 -22.73 -13.03
C GLY A 1026 27.89 -21.23 -13.23
N VAL A 1027 26.65 -20.76 -13.30
CA VAL A 1027 26.29 -19.34 -13.46
C VAL A 1027 26.22 -18.66 -12.07
N PRO A 1028 26.94 -17.55 -11.84
CA PRO A 1028 26.83 -16.79 -10.59
C PRO A 1028 25.42 -16.21 -10.41
N LEU A 1029 24.77 -16.51 -9.28
CA LEU A 1029 23.41 -16.08 -8.97
C LEU A 1029 23.37 -15.06 -7.82
N SER A 1030 22.79 -13.90 -8.09
CA SER A 1030 22.50 -12.82 -7.14
C SER A 1030 21.03 -12.83 -6.77
N GLY A 1031 20.69 -12.45 -5.54
CA GLY A 1031 19.29 -12.27 -5.12
C GLY A 1031 18.89 -10.80 -5.01
N GLU A 1032 17.66 -10.47 -5.37
CA GLU A 1032 17.04 -9.17 -5.17
C GLU A 1032 15.66 -9.34 -4.53
N ASN A 1033 15.35 -8.59 -3.47
CA ASN A 1033 13.99 -8.64 -2.90
C ASN A 1033 13.02 -7.90 -3.83
N ALA A 1034 11.85 -8.51 -4.09
CA ALA A 1034 10.85 -7.92 -4.98
C ALA A 1034 10.09 -6.76 -4.30
N LEU A 1035 9.88 -6.83 -2.98
CA LEU A 1035 9.18 -5.82 -2.19
C LEU A 1035 10.08 -5.25 -1.09
N GLN A 1036 9.93 -3.95 -0.77
CA GLN A 1036 10.65 -3.32 0.33
C GLN A 1036 10.15 -3.85 1.68
N ARG A 1037 10.91 -4.76 2.28
CA ARG A 1037 10.58 -5.39 3.57
C ARG A 1037 11.73 -5.25 4.56
N TYR A 1038 11.39 -5.02 5.83
CA TYR A 1038 12.33 -4.71 6.90
C TYR A 1038 12.10 -5.52 8.18
N ASP A 1039 11.17 -6.46 8.13
CA ASP A 1039 10.92 -7.43 9.18
C ASP A 1039 11.90 -8.60 9.10
N ASP A 1040 12.17 -9.19 10.27
CA ASP A 1040 13.10 -10.32 10.38
C ASP A 1040 12.63 -11.54 9.57
N TYR A 1041 11.33 -11.68 9.29
CA TYR A 1041 10.80 -12.82 8.53
C TYR A 1041 11.27 -12.85 7.08
N ALA A 1042 11.27 -11.67 6.42
CA ALA A 1042 11.85 -11.47 5.09
C ALA A 1042 13.39 -11.59 5.13
N PHE A 1043 14.06 -10.96 6.11
CA PHE A 1043 15.52 -11.03 6.22
C PHE A 1043 16.04 -12.44 6.50
N ASP A 1044 15.35 -13.22 7.32
CA ASP A 1044 15.63 -14.64 7.55
C ASP A 1044 15.54 -15.40 6.24
N ARG A 1045 14.52 -15.12 5.41
CA ARG A 1045 14.34 -15.81 4.14
C ARG A 1045 15.44 -15.49 3.14
N ILE A 1046 15.87 -14.23 3.08
CA ILE A 1046 17.03 -13.81 2.26
C ILE A 1046 18.30 -14.52 2.72
N ALA A 1047 18.56 -14.55 4.03
CA ALA A 1047 19.72 -15.22 4.61
C ALA A 1047 19.69 -16.75 4.35
N GLU A 1048 18.52 -17.39 4.51
CA GLU A 1048 18.32 -18.80 4.16
C GLU A 1048 18.66 -19.08 2.69
N SER A 1049 18.25 -18.19 1.78
CA SER A 1049 18.52 -18.33 0.35
C SER A 1049 20.00 -18.12 0.03
N ALA A 1050 20.68 -17.22 0.76
CA ALA A 1050 22.10 -16.96 0.59
C ALA A 1050 23.01 -18.07 1.12
N PHE A 1051 22.72 -18.62 2.30
CA PHE A 1051 23.59 -19.58 2.99
C PHE A 1051 23.14 -21.04 2.93
N GLY A 1052 21.84 -21.26 2.70
CA GLY A 1052 21.22 -22.58 2.72
C GLY A 1052 20.99 -23.14 4.12
N ARG A 1053 20.04 -24.09 4.23
CA ARG A 1053 19.84 -24.92 5.44
C ARG A 1053 20.70 -26.21 5.46
N SER A 1054 21.42 -26.46 4.37
CA SER A 1054 22.39 -27.55 4.16
C SER A 1054 23.41 -27.12 3.10
N ALA A 1055 24.54 -27.82 2.95
CA ALA A 1055 25.59 -27.49 1.95
C ALA A 1055 25.11 -27.47 0.48
N ARG A 1056 23.86 -27.89 0.20
CA ARG A 1056 23.21 -27.88 -1.12
C ARG A 1056 22.03 -26.90 -1.25
N ALA A 1057 21.66 -26.16 -0.20
CA ALA A 1057 20.36 -25.47 -0.14
C ALA A 1057 20.41 -23.93 -0.23
N GLY A 1058 21.57 -23.32 -0.46
CA GLY A 1058 21.68 -21.87 -0.69
C GLY A 1058 23.09 -21.47 -1.16
N ARG A 1059 23.14 -20.65 -2.23
CA ARG A 1059 24.36 -20.28 -2.97
C ARG A 1059 24.31 -18.90 -3.64
N LEU A 1060 23.54 -17.95 -3.09
CA LEU A 1060 23.58 -16.60 -3.66
C LEU A 1060 24.99 -16.01 -3.47
N THR A 1061 25.59 -15.57 -4.58
CA THR A 1061 26.94 -14.97 -4.56
C THR A 1061 26.93 -13.57 -3.95
N GLN A 1062 25.79 -12.89 -4.00
CA GLN A 1062 25.54 -11.57 -3.43
C GLN A 1062 24.03 -11.32 -3.34
N VAL A 1063 23.64 -10.31 -2.55
CA VAL A 1063 22.26 -9.82 -2.46
C VAL A 1063 22.23 -8.33 -2.75
N THR A 1064 21.29 -7.87 -3.58
CA THR A 1064 21.01 -6.45 -3.79
C THR A 1064 19.68 -6.09 -3.16
N PHE A 1065 19.71 -5.23 -2.15
CA PHE A 1065 18.53 -4.82 -1.40
C PHE A 1065 17.80 -3.66 -2.09
N LEU A 1066 16.50 -3.85 -2.34
CA LEU A 1066 15.57 -2.89 -2.89
C LEU A 1066 14.77 -2.24 -1.74
N ARG A 1067 14.86 -0.92 -1.48
CA ARG A 1067 15.71 0.12 -2.08
C ARG A 1067 16.13 1.12 -1.00
N MET A 1068 17.24 1.82 -1.21
CA MET A 1068 17.59 2.99 -0.40
C MET A 1068 16.50 4.06 -0.49
N GLY A 1069 16.03 4.52 0.66
CA GLY A 1069 15.02 5.56 0.80
C GLY A 1069 14.69 5.80 2.27
N ASP A 1070 13.73 6.69 2.53
CA ASP A 1070 13.34 7.05 3.89
C ASP A 1070 12.92 5.81 4.70
N LEU A 1071 12.16 4.88 4.09
CA LEU A 1071 11.73 3.63 4.73
C LEU A 1071 12.90 2.74 5.20
N MET A 1072 14.03 2.72 4.48
CA MET A 1072 15.23 1.97 4.89
C MET A 1072 15.91 2.62 6.09
N PHE A 1073 16.02 3.95 6.09
CA PHE A 1073 16.65 4.69 7.19
C PHE A 1073 15.75 4.77 8.43
N ASP A 1074 14.43 4.77 8.26
CA ASP A 1074 13.47 4.65 9.36
C ASP A 1074 13.54 3.26 10.02
N ASN A 1075 13.95 2.22 9.27
CA ASN A 1075 14.14 0.85 9.74
C ASN A 1075 15.63 0.45 9.84
N TRP A 1076 16.51 1.43 10.06
CA TRP A 1076 17.96 1.24 9.99
C TRP A 1076 18.50 0.18 10.96
N ASP A 1077 17.92 0.06 12.15
CA ASP A 1077 18.35 -0.93 13.14
C ASP A 1077 18.07 -2.36 12.66
N ALA A 1078 16.91 -2.60 12.03
CA ALA A 1078 16.58 -3.90 11.46
C ALA A 1078 17.48 -4.23 10.27
N PHE A 1079 17.69 -3.26 9.37
CA PHE A 1079 18.60 -3.40 8.24
C PHE A 1079 20.05 -3.66 8.69
N SER A 1080 20.52 -2.97 9.74
CA SER A 1080 21.86 -3.18 10.30
C SER A 1080 22.02 -4.57 10.93
N ARG A 1081 20.98 -5.11 11.58
CA ARG A 1081 20.99 -6.51 12.05
C ARG A 1081 21.06 -7.50 10.88
N PHE A 1082 20.28 -7.26 9.83
CA PHE A 1082 20.36 -8.02 8.59
C PHE A 1082 21.77 -8.01 7.98
N LEU A 1083 22.41 -6.85 7.85
CA LEU A 1083 23.79 -6.75 7.37
C LEU A 1083 24.77 -7.54 8.23
N ASN A 1084 24.64 -7.47 9.56
CA ASN A 1084 25.49 -8.23 10.47
C ASN A 1084 25.30 -9.76 10.29
N ARG A 1085 24.05 -10.21 10.11
CA ARG A 1085 23.74 -11.62 9.80
C ARG A 1085 24.37 -12.06 8.48
N MET A 1086 24.23 -11.24 7.44
CA MET A 1086 24.81 -11.50 6.13
C MET A 1086 26.35 -11.57 6.16
N ARG A 1087 27.00 -10.83 7.07
CA ARG A 1087 28.45 -10.90 7.26
C ARG A 1087 28.90 -12.15 8.04
N ASN A 1088 28.16 -12.55 9.08
CA ASN A 1088 28.64 -13.48 10.10
C ASN A 1088 28.09 -14.92 9.98
N LYS A 1089 27.23 -15.25 9.00
CA LYS A 1089 26.59 -16.59 8.87
C LYS A 1089 25.80 -17.02 10.12
N ALA A 1090 25.26 -16.07 10.89
CA ALA A 1090 24.63 -16.31 12.19
C ALA A 1090 23.09 -16.30 12.18
#